data_AF-A0A0W0VCG1-F1
#
_entry.id   AF-A0A0W0VCG1-F1
#
_cell.length_a   1.000
_cell.length_b   1.000
_cell.length_c   1.000
_cell.angle_alpha   90.00
_cell.angle_beta   90.00
_cell.angle_gamma   90.00
#
_symmetry.space_group_name_H-M   'P 1'
#
loop_
_entity.id
_entity.type
_entity.pdbx_description
1 polymer ?
#
loop_
_entity_poly.entity_id
_entity_poly.type
_entity_poly.pdbx_seq_one_letter_code
_entity_poly.pdbx_strand_id
1 'polypeptide(L)'
;MGSLLTKNALVVSFLIILALPSGVAVASSGHTSGKDLSTNNSKQASTSKTTKGKTNSTAKAQEKNSKAIKTDSKTTTATPAVDKPTTSPNATTDASTSIGQPQATQPEAGTAASGNSSSTGSTITTGAPANPNQGVTATQPAVTQNNNTQAILKPVDNRNRPMEPLIDGYYPPYPPTSAVKGFSPELVQRGEYLAKMGDCIACHTDVKAGTPAYAGGLPIETPFGTFYSPNITPDKETGIGNWTEQDFIRALKEGRDPQGRNYFPVFPYIYFAKMTDDDARALYAYFMSIPPVKLKNKPLPFPFNVPGSRFALWGWNLLFFFPDDNSVPYDSERSPVWNRGKYIVDSLGHCSMCHTPLNIFGAPKNRFYLTGTFIDGYWAPNITKYGLRSASRYEVADVFAKGQLINRAGPVSGPMAEVNHNSLSYLTDEDRFAIATYLKTVVSDEPLGVPASESQPTLKRGKQVYVKACIICHQRGEMTAPIIGNGANWYMRLKMHGLTGLYRHAIRGYNSMPVKGACVTCSDDDIISAVDYILNASLSRSQWQDLTTGGAAKYPANGQEVYEENCSMCHNEGKDGAPKLGDKAAWKSLIAKNIDVLVENTVKGDYHPKNGGCKECTTGEILEAVKYMVSRSKTEGNYSLW
;
A
#
# COMPACT_ATOMS: atom_id res chain seq x y z
N MET A 1 52.97 -18.33 -11.79
CA MET A 1 51.92 -17.68 -10.98
C MET A 1 52.36 -16.26 -10.69
N GLY A 2 51.54 -15.25 -11.03
CA GLY A 2 51.87 -13.83 -10.84
C GLY A 2 51.13 -12.92 -11.83
N SER A 3 51.02 -11.62 -11.48
CA SER A 3 50.41 -10.54 -12.30
C SER A 3 48.92 -10.68 -12.67
N LEU A 4 48.01 -10.33 -11.74
CA LEU A 4 46.65 -9.88 -12.11
C LEU A 4 45.92 -9.00 -11.05
N LEU A 5 46.64 -8.12 -10.34
CA LEU A 5 46.07 -7.21 -9.34
C LEU A 5 46.60 -5.76 -9.40
N THR A 6 46.61 -5.13 -10.58
CA THR A 6 46.76 -3.66 -10.73
C THR A 6 46.32 -3.18 -12.12
N LYS A 7 44.99 -3.05 -12.37
CA LYS A 7 44.46 -2.42 -13.60
C LYS A 7 42.98 -2.05 -13.52
N ASN A 8 42.58 -1.21 -12.53
CA ASN A 8 41.22 -0.66 -12.49
C ASN A 8 41.13 0.71 -11.73
N ALA A 9 42.13 1.58 -11.93
CA ALA A 9 42.26 2.85 -11.21
C ALA A 9 42.45 4.08 -12.11
N LEU A 10 42.18 3.98 -13.42
CA LEU A 10 42.63 4.97 -14.43
C LEU A 10 41.57 5.40 -15.47
N VAL A 11 40.30 5.01 -15.29
CA VAL A 11 39.19 5.39 -16.21
C VAL A 11 38.27 6.49 -15.61
N VAL A 12 38.39 6.76 -14.30
CA VAL A 12 37.49 7.67 -13.56
C VAL A 12 37.80 9.16 -13.80
N SER A 13 38.98 9.49 -14.33
CA SER A 13 39.51 10.88 -14.34
C SER A 13 39.14 11.74 -15.56
N PHE A 14 38.33 11.24 -16.51
CA PHE A 14 38.03 11.96 -17.77
C PHE A 14 36.61 12.50 -17.93
N LEU A 15 35.79 12.48 -16.86
CA LEU A 15 34.38 12.86 -16.89
C LEU A 15 34.00 13.98 -15.89
N ILE A 16 34.95 14.84 -15.53
CA ILE A 16 34.77 15.98 -14.60
C ILE A 16 35.13 17.32 -15.27
N ILE A 17 34.59 17.58 -16.46
CA ILE A 17 34.56 18.93 -17.07
C ILE A 17 33.21 19.13 -17.77
N LEU A 18 32.19 19.59 -17.02
CA LEU A 18 31.03 20.42 -17.46
C LEU A 18 29.91 20.47 -16.38
N ALA A 19 30.18 21.11 -15.24
CA ALA A 19 29.13 21.50 -14.27
C ALA A 19 29.63 22.59 -13.29
N LEU A 20 29.61 23.86 -13.71
CA LEU A 20 29.67 25.00 -12.79
C LEU A 20 28.33 25.75 -12.85
N PRO A 21 27.61 25.92 -11.73
CA PRO A 21 26.38 26.70 -11.71
C PRO A 21 26.72 28.20 -11.66
N SER A 22 26.60 28.89 -12.79
CA SER A 22 26.62 30.35 -12.82
C SER A 22 25.44 30.91 -12.02
N GLY A 23 25.72 31.60 -10.92
CA GLY A 23 24.69 32.19 -10.07
C GLY A 23 23.94 33.32 -10.79
N VAL A 24 22.60 33.24 -10.82
CA VAL A 24 21.74 34.32 -11.31
C VAL A 24 20.94 34.88 -10.12
N ALA A 25 21.04 36.19 -9.91
CA ALA A 25 20.34 36.87 -8.82
C ALA A 25 18.85 37.05 -9.14
N VAL A 26 17.97 36.74 -8.18
CA VAL A 26 16.54 37.02 -8.30
C VAL A 26 16.29 38.49 -7.98
N ALA A 27 16.21 39.32 -9.01
CA ALA A 27 15.75 40.70 -8.90
C ALA A 27 14.21 40.74 -8.90
N SER A 28 13.61 41.42 -7.93
CA SER A 28 12.16 41.57 -7.84
C SER A 28 11.69 42.76 -8.68
N SER A 29 10.85 42.49 -9.68
CA SER A 29 9.91 43.45 -10.27
C SER A 29 8.52 42.78 -10.30
N GLY A 30 7.42 43.47 -10.04
CA GLY A 30 7.23 44.92 -10.08
C GLY A 30 6.28 45.22 -11.23
N HIS A 31 4.97 45.13 -10.98
CA HIS A 31 3.92 45.30 -11.99
C HIS A 31 3.00 46.46 -11.61
N THR A 32 2.92 47.46 -12.48
CA THR A 32 2.18 48.71 -12.23
C THR A 32 1.07 48.92 -13.25
N SER A 33 -0.16 48.72 -12.78
CA SER A 33 -1.38 49.52 -13.06
C SER A 33 -1.67 50.08 -14.47
N GLY A 34 -2.79 49.62 -15.04
CA GLY A 34 -3.64 50.31 -16.02
C GLY A 34 -4.96 49.54 -16.10
N LYS A 35 -6.08 50.07 -15.58
CA LYS A 35 -7.06 50.96 -16.25
C LYS A 35 -7.88 50.25 -17.34
N ASP A 36 -9.22 50.39 -17.43
CA ASP A 36 -10.14 51.39 -16.84
C ASP A 36 -11.58 50.83 -16.61
N LEU A 37 -12.47 51.65 -16.01
CA LEU A 37 -13.96 51.55 -15.96
C LEU A 37 -14.60 50.39 -15.14
N SER A 38 -15.32 50.65 -14.02
CA SER A 38 -16.74 51.11 -13.92
C SER A 38 -17.73 49.91 -13.89
N THR A 39 -18.67 49.74 -12.93
CA THR A 39 -19.34 50.71 -12.03
C THR A 39 -20.00 50.06 -10.78
N ASN A 40 -20.22 50.88 -9.74
CA ASN A 40 -21.34 50.88 -8.76
C ASN A 40 -21.52 49.80 -7.65
N ASN A 41 -21.57 50.33 -6.42
CA ASN A 41 -22.49 50.03 -5.30
C ASN A 41 -22.36 48.70 -4.49
N SER A 42 -22.59 48.71 -3.16
CA SER A 42 -22.76 49.84 -2.22
C SER A 42 -22.61 49.46 -0.73
N LYS A 43 -22.14 50.42 0.08
CA LYS A 43 -22.39 50.62 1.54
C LYS A 43 -21.92 49.49 2.51
N GLN A 44 -21.58 49.74 3.79
CA GLN A 44 -21.70 50.94 4.62
C GLN A 44 -20.57 51.07 5.68
N ALA A 45 -20.56 52.21 6.39
CA ALA A 45 -19.70 52.68 7.49
C ALA A 45 -19.45 51.69 8.67
N SER A 46 -18.56 51.95 9.67
CA SER A 46 -17.98 53.19 10.24
C SER A 46 -16.56 52.92 10.82
N THR A 47 -15.49 53.71 10.60
CA THR A 47 -15.11 55.09 11.02
C THR A 47 -14.77 55.35 12.50
N SER A 48 -13.48 55.25 12.87
CA SER A 48 -12.73 56.22 13.71
C SER A 48 -11.21 55.93 13.54
N LYS A 49 -10.25 56.85 13.29
CA LYS A 49 -9.83 58.12 13.94
C LYS A 49 -9.32 57.91 15.39
N THR A 50 -8.16 58.43 15.85
CA THR A 50 -7.18 59.38 15.24
C THR A 50 -5.73 59.16 15.78
N THR A 51 -4.74 59.87 15.22
CA THR A 51 -3.30 59.83 15.53
C THR A 51 -2.81 60.70 16.70
N LYS A 52 -1.74 60.24 17.39
CA LYS A 52 -0.62 60.96 18.08
C LYS A 52 0.12 59.97 19.01
N GLY A 53 1.41 60.08 19.36
CA GLY A 53 2.48 60.93 18.83
C GLY A 53 3.63 61.22 19.84
N LYS A 54 4.90 61.13 19.38
CA LYS A 54 6.16 61.70 19.92
C LYS A 54 6.93 61.08 21.13
N THR A 55 8.26 60.95 20.87
CA THR A 55 9.47 61.30 21.68
C THR A 55 10.03 60.44 22.83
N ASN A 56 11.34 60.12 22.65
CA ASN A 56 12.50 60.21 23.57
C ASN A 56 12.55 59.44 24.91
N SER A 57 13.63 58.67 25.13
CA SER A 57 14.83 59.17 25.86
C SER A 57 16.04 58.21 25.76
N THR A 58 17.22 58.64 26.22
CA THR A 58 18.53 57.98 26.09
C THR A 58 19.27 57.75 27.43
N ALA A 59 19.89 56.57 27.60
CA ALA A 59 21.12 56.32 28.38
C ALA A 59 21.72 54.98 27.88
N LYS A 60 23.01 54.78 27.58
CA LYS A 60 24.29 55.00 28.29
C LYS A 60 24.45 54.18 29.60
N ALA A 61 25.61 53.58 29.92
CA ALA A 61 26.77 53.10 29.13
C ALA A 61 27.75 52.30 30.06
N GLN A 62 28.73 51.59 29.46
CA GLN A 62 30.04 51.21 30.05
C GLN A 62 30.11 50.17 31.20
N GLU A 63 31.25 49.52 31.52
CA GLU A 63 32.38 48.97 30.71
C GLU A 63 33.37 48.16 31.62
N LYS A 64 34.33 47.46 31.00
CA LYS A 64 35.57 46.82 31.52
C LYS A 64 35.40 45.44 32.21
N ASN A 65 36.06 44.32 31.82
CA ASN A 65 37.24 43.95 30.99
C ASN A 65 38.61 43.86 31.73
N SER A 66 39.10 42.64 32.02
CA SER A 66 40.41 42.12 31.53
C SER A 66 40.85 40.74 32.11
N LYS A 67 41.37 39.88 31.20
CA LYS A 67 42.59 39.02 31.21
C LYS A 67 43.35 38.68 32.53
N ALA A 68 44.16 37.60 32.66
CA ALA A 68 44.37 36.30 31.97
C ALA A 68 45.60 35.54 32.60
N ILE A 69 46.02 34.40 32.01
CA ILE A 69 47.37 33.73 32.02
C ILE A 69 47.60 32.47 32.92
N LYS A 70 47.78 31.30 32.25
CA LYS A 70 48.73 30.12 32.41
C LYS A 70 49.09 29.55 33.82
N THR A 71 49.72 28.38 34.03
CA THR A 71 50.58 27.42 33.25
C THR A 71 50.45 26.00 33.91
N ASP A 72 50.22 24.88 33.19
CA ASP A 72 51.16 23.90 32.55
C ASP A 72 51.74 22.74 33.43
N SER A 73 52.15 21.62 32.78
CA SER A 73 52.96 20.47 33.30
C SER A 73 52.25 19.31 34.08
N LYS A 74 52.60 17.99 33.99
CA LYS A 74 53.03 17.10 32.86
C LYS A 74 53.01 15.58 33.26
N THR A 75 52.77 14.71 32.27
CA THR A 75 53.27 13.32 32.00
C THR A 75 53.78 12.35 33.10
N THR A 76 53.16 11.15 33.18
CA THR A 76 53.77 9.76 33.13
C THR A 76 52.62 8.73 32.98
N THR A 77 52.49 7.84 31.99
CA THR A 77 53.26 6.63 31.57
C THR A 77 53.46 5.55 32.64
N ALA A 78 52.69 4.45 32.54
CA ALA A 78 53.08 3.10 32.94
C ALA A 78 52.18 2.03 32.28
N THR A 79 52.80 0.97 31.75
CA THR A 79 52.16 -0.31 31.39
C THR A 79 52.84 -1.39 32.25
N PRO A 80 52.14 -2.46 32.63
CA PRO A 80 52.75 -3.78 32.52
C PRO A 80 51.86 -4.77 31.75
N ALA A 81 52.45 -5.88 31.32
CA ALA A 81 51.79 -6.91 30.52
C ALA A 81 52.05 -8.30 31.10
N VAL A 82 51.33 -9.30 30.58
CA VAL A 82 51.54 -10.75 30.78
C VAL A 82 51.26 -11.24 32.21
N ASP A 83 50.21 -12.07 32.37
CA ASP A 83 50.45 -13.51 32.56
C ASP A 83 49.24 -14.40 32.22
N LYS A 84 49.46 -15.73 32.15
CA LYS A 84 48.47 -16.74 31.74
C LYS A 84 48.67 -18.08 32.45
N PRO A 85 47.60 -18.68 33.00
CA PRO A 85 47.41 -20.14 33.01
C PRO A 85 46.19 -20.52 32.14
N THR A 86 46.17 -21.52 31.23
CA THR A 86 46.40 -22.98 31.38
C THR A 86 45.41 -23.64 32.36
N THR A 87 44.21 -24.08 31.96
CA THR A 87 43.81 -25.21 31.07
C THR A 87 43.44 -26.50 31.82
N SER A 88 42.14 -26.87 31.73
CA SER A 88 41.64 -28.27 31.78
C SER A 88 41.80 -29.04 33.13
N PRO A 89 41.24 -30.28 33.27
CA PRO A 89 40.33 -31.02 32.38
C PRO A 89 39.09 -31.62 33.10
N ASN A 90 38.44 -32.57 32.41
CA ASN A 90 37.56 -33.65 32.91
C ASN A 90 36.07 -33.36 33.21
N ALA A 91 35.15 -34.32 33.01
CA ALA A 91 35.14 -35.52 32.14
C ALA A 91 33.70 -36.12 32.07
N THR A 92 33.47 -37.00 31.08
CA THR A 92 32.62 -38.24 31.07
C THR A 92 31.48 -38.41 32.10
N THR A 93 30.31 -38.95 31.74
CA THR A 93 30.16 -40.26 31.03
C THR A 93 28.95 -40.40 30.12
N ASP A 94 29.15 -41.07 28.98
CA ASP A 94 28.09 -41.75 28.20
C ASP A 94 27.84 -43.18 28.70
N ALA A 95 26.56 -43.62 28.67
CA ALA A 95 26.03 -45.00 28.54
C ALA A 95 24.48 -44.87 28.65
N SER A 96 23.60 -45.43 27.81
CA SER A 96 23.40 -46.84 27.40
C SER A 96 23.09 -47.77 28.61
N THR A 97 22.14 -48.73 28.56
CA THR A 97 21.49 -49.37 27.39
C THR A 97 20.11 -49.98 27.75
N SER A 98 19.13 -49.85 26.85
CA SER A 98 18.07 -50.82 26.42
C SER A 98 17.28 -51.77 27.38
N ILE A 99 16.07 -52.15 26.90
CA ILE A 99 15.20 -53.32 27.23
C ILE A 99 14.14 -53.12 28.33
N GLY A 100 12.89 -53.53 28.03
CA GLY A 100 11.83 -53.76 29.02
C GLY A 100 10.40 -53.41 28.58
N GLN A 101 9.70 -54.30 27.85
CA GLN A 101 8.24 -54.22 27.59
C GLN A 101 7.51 -55.36 28.34
N PRO A 102 6.23 -55.18 28.71
CA PRO A 102 5.11 -55.77 27.95
C PRO A 102 3.95 -54.75 27.76
N GLN A 103 3.06 -54.80 26.76
CA GLN A 103 2.10 -55.84 26.33
C GLN A 103 1.07 -56.22 27.43
N ALA A 104 -0.24 -56.34 27.19
CA ALA A 104 -1.07 -56.26 25.96
C ALA A 104 -2.41 -55.48 26.27
N THR A 105 -3.51 -55.42 25.49
CA THR A 105 -4.02 -56.23 24.36
C THR A 105 -4.99 -55.44 23.45
N GLN A 106 -5.12 -55.87 22.18
CA GLN A 106 -6.14 -55.56 21.16
C GLN A 106 -7.16 -56.75 21.08
N PRO A 107 -8.08 -56.97 20.09
CA PRO A 107 -8.38 -56.34 18.78
C PRO A 107 -9.89 -55.87 18.70
N GLU A 108 -10.67 -55.73 17.62
CA GLU A 108 -10.69 -56.06 16.16
C GLU A 108 -11.22 -54.84 15.34
N ALA A 109 -11.06 -54.65 14.02
CA ALA A 109 -10.74 -55.48 12.82
C ALA A 109 -11.95 -56.02 12.00
N GLY A 110 -11.94 -55.82 10.66
CA GLY A 110 -12.98 -56.33 9.71
C GLY A 110 -13.50 -55.30 8.67
N THR A 111 -12.81 -54.97 7.57
CA THR A 111 -12.82 -55.60 6.20
C THR A 111 -13.98 -55.15 5.27
N ALA A 112 -13.69 -55.05 3.95
CA ALA A 112 -14.49 -54.37 2.92
C ALA A 112 -15.58 -55.21 2.21
N ALA A 113 -16.51 -54.55 1.50
CA ALA A 113 -17.19 -55.05 0.29
C ALA A 113 -17.91 -53.93 -0.54
N SER A 114 -18.31 -54.26 -1.76
CA SER A 114 -18.83 -53.39 -2.84
C SER A 114 -20.36 -53.37 -3.02
N GLY A 115 -20.90 -52.30 -3.62
CA GLY A 115 -22.25 -52.22 -4.23
C GLY A 115 -22.80 -50.78 -4.17
N ASN A 116 -23.10 -50.03 -5.24
CA ASN A 116 -23.64 -50.25 -6.61
C ASN A 116 -25.19 -50.20 -6.72
N SER A 117 -25.71 -48.98 -6.89
CA SER A 117 -26.98 -48.67 -7.59
C SER A 117 -26.87 -47.23 -8.13
N SER A 118 -27.15 -46.86 -9.39
CA SER A 118 -28.11 -47.29 -10.43
C SER A 118 -29.45 -46.51 -10.42
N SER A 119 -29.39 -45.35 -11.05
CA SER A 119 -30.46 -44.55 -11.69
C SER A 119 -31.88 -45.16 -11.86
N THR A 120 -32.89 -44.33 -11.58
CA THR A 120 -34.16 -44.27 -12.33
C THR A 120 -34.56 -42.78 -12.52
N GLY A 121 -35.14 -42.33 -13.64
CA GLY A 121 -35.27 -42.96 -14.96
C GLY A 121 -36.70 -43.19 -15.46
N SER A 122 -37.39 -42.11 -15.90
CA SER A 122 -38.56 -42.14 -16.80
C SER A 122 -38.65 -40.79 -17.55
N THR A 123 -38.40 -40.73 -18.87
CA THR A 123 -39.38 -40.97 -19.98
C THR A 123 -40.39 -39.81 -20.08
N ILE A 124 -40.21 -38.77 -20.91
CA ILE A 124 -40.14 -38.67 -22.41
C ILE A 124 -41.53 -38.80 -23.09
N THR A 125 -41.72 -38.03 -24.17
CA THR A 125 -42.91 -37.83 -25.05
C THR A 125 -43.87 -36.70 -24.61
N THR A 126 -44.41 -35.84 -25.47
CA THR A 126 -44.14 -35.51 -26.90
C THR A 126 -44.71 -34.12 -27.24
N GLY A 127 -44.22 -33.47 -28.31
CA GLY A 127 -45.03 -32.49 -29.07
C GLY A 127 -44.53 -31.05 -29.13
N ALA A 128 -43.95 -30.68 -30.28
CA ALA A 128 -44.05 -29.35 -30.89
C ALA A 128 -44.95 -29.49 -32.14
N PRO A 129 -45.31 -28.44 -32.91
CA PRO A 129 -44.98 -27.00 -32.77
C PRO A 129 -46.20 -26.05 -32.89
N ALA A 130 -46.00 -24.74 -32.72
CA ALA A 130 -46.54 -23.66 -33.59
C ALA A 130 -46.19 -22.25 -33.09
N ASN A 131 -45.99 -21.32 -34.04
CA ASN A 131 -46.01 -19.85 -33.87
C ASN A 131 -46.81 -19.30 -35.06
N PRO A 132 -47.73 -18.34 -34.88
CA PRO A 132 -47.42 -17.00 -35.43
C PRO A 132 -48.03 -15.78 -34.68
N ASN A 133 -47.26 -14.69 -34.67
CA ASN A 133 -47.64 -13.26 -34.83
C ASN A 133 -49.03 -12.73 -34.40
N GLN A 134 -49.02 -11.77 -33.46
CA GLN A 134 -49.53 -10.37 -33.56
C GLN A 134 -49.39 -9.68 -32.17
N GLY A 135 -49.28 -8.36 -31.98
CA GLY A 135 -49.20 -7.22 -32.91
C GLY A 135 -49.45 -5.87 -32.18
N VAL A 136 -49.40 -4.75 -32.90
CA VAL A 136 -49.94 -3.41 -32.53
C VAL A 136 -49.15 -2.50 -31.52
N THR A 137 -48.24 -1.71 -32.12
CA THR A 137 -48.22 -0.22 -32.11
C THR A 137 -48.09 0.63 -30.83
N ALA A 138 -46.87 1.18 -30.70
CA ALA A 138 -46.38 2.46 -30.13
C ALA A 138 -47.35 3.63 -29.78
N THR A 139 -46.89 4.46 -28.82
CA THR A 139 -46.64 5.91 -29.05
C THR A 139 -45.71 6.54 -27.99
N GLN A 140 -44.87 7.51 -28.38
CA GLN A 140 -44.32 8.56 -27.51
C GLN A 140 -45.17 9.83 -27.67
N PRO A 141 -45.13 10.79 -26.72
CA PRO A 141 -44.51 12.08 -27.10
C PRO A 141 -43.82 12.89 -25.97
N ALA A 142 -42.84 13.69 -26.42
CA ALA A 142 -42.49 15.04 -25.96
C ALA A 142 -41.85 15.29 -24.57
N VAL A 143 -41.21 16.47 -24.47
CA VAL A 143 -40.44 16.99 -23.33
C VAL A 143 -41.02 18.32 -22.88
N THR A 144 -41.16 18.51 -21.55
CA THR A 144 -41.36 19.82 -20.89
C THR A 144 -40.57 19.86 -19.57
N GLN A 145 -40.30 21.05 -19.02
CA GLN A 145 -39.41 21.25 -17.86
C GLN A 145 -40.13 21.79 -16.61
N ASN A 146 -39.51 21.55 -15.43
CA ASN A 146 -39.64 22.27 -14.15
C ASN A 146 -41.01 22.15 -13.44
N ASN A 147 -41.13 21.91 -12.12
CA ASN A 147 -40.32 22.37 -10.98
C ASN A 147 -40.37 21.42 -9.75
N ASN A 148 -39.42 21.63 -8.82
CA ASN A 148 -39.39 21.26 -7.38
C ASN A 148 -40.54 20.42 -6.77
N THR A 149 -40.19 19.27 -6.17
CA THR A 149 -40.71 18.83 -4.85
C THR A 149 -39.62 18.04 -4.10
N GLN A 150 -39.68 18.02 -2.77
CA GLN A 150 -38.61 17.57 -1.86
C GLN A 150 -38.29 16.06 -1.96
N ALA A 151 -37.00 15.72 -1.82
CA ALA A 151 -36.54 14.33 -1.75
C ALA A 151 -36.58 13.78 -0.31
N ILE A 152 -37.28 12.68 -0.09
CA ILE A 152 -37.23 11.91 1.16
C ILE A 152 -36.12 10.86 1.06
N LEU A 153 -35.10 10.98 1.92
CA LEU A 153 -33.99 10.03 1.97
C LEU A 153 -34.46 8.67 2.51
N LYS A 154 -34.19 7.59 1.76
CA LYS A 154 -34.33 6.21 2.22
C LYS A 154 -33.01 5.71 2.85
N PRO A 155 -33.04 4.71 3.75
CA PRO A 155 -31.82 4.16 4.35
C PRO A 155 -30.88 3.55 3.30
N VAL A 156 -29.57 3.72 3.53
CA VAL A 156 -28.51 3.18 2.65
C VAL A 156 -28.20 1.74 3.04
N ASP A 157 -28.26 0.81 2.07
CA ASP A 157 -27.68 -0.53 2.23
C ASP A 157 -26.17 -0.44 2.07
N ASN A 158 -25.43 -0.65 3.17
CA ASN A 158 -23.97 -0.48 3.21
C ASN A 158 -23.19 -1.60 2.49
N ARG A 159 -23.86 -2.60 1.88
CA ARG A 159 -23.17 -3.71 1.18
C ARG A 159 -22.59 -3.33 -0.19
N ASN A 160 -23.06 -2.24 -0.80
CA ASN A 160 -22.51 -1.68 -2.05
C ASN A 160 -21.99 -0.25 -1.84
N ARG A 161 -20.91 -0.08 -1.06
CA ARG A 161 -20.06 1.10 -1.26
C ARG A 161 -19.32 0.92 -2.60
N PRO A 162 -19.29 1.93 -3.48
CA PRO A 162 -18.36 1.92 -4.60
C PRO A 162 -16.93 1.74 -4.10
N MET A 163 -16.10 1.08 -4.92
CA MET A 163 -14.66 1.28 -4.86
C MET A 163 -14.37 2.78 -5.05
N GLU A 164 -13.31 3.30 -4.45
CA GLU A 164 -12.97 4.72 -4.58
C GLU A 164 -12.90 5.11 -6.07
N PRO A 165 -13.49 6.24 -6.50
CA PRO A 165 -13.56 6.57 -7.92
C PRO A 165 -12.15 6.61 -8.51
N LEU A 166 -11.94 5.76 -9.53
CA LEU A 166 -10.70 5.64 -10.29
C LEU A 166 -10.18 7.03 -10.69
N ILE A 167 -8.88 7.26 -10.51
CA ILE A 167 -8.22 8.58 -10.61
C ILE A 167 -8.51 9.23 -11.98
N ASP A 168 -8.57 8.38 -13.01
CA ASP A 168 -8.72 8.76 -14.41
C ASP A 168 -10.10 8.39 -14.99
N GLY A 169 -10.98 7.81 -14.17
CA GLY A 169 -12.28 7.28 -14.56
C GLY A 169 -12.24 5.82 -15.00
N TYR A 170 -13.37 5.30 -15.48
CA TYR A 170 -13.48 3.91 -15.93
C TYR A 170 -12.82 3.72 -17.29
N TYR A 171 -11.86 2.81 -17.36
CA TYR A 171 -11.21 2.39 -18.60
C TYR A 171 -12.23 1.81 -19.59
N PRO A 172 -12.02 1.98 -20.92
CA PRO A 172 -12.81 1.28 -21.92
C PRO A 172 -12.65 -0.25 -21.77
N PRO A 173 -13.68 -1.03 -22.13
CA PRO A 173 -13.60 -2.49 -22.08
C PRO A 173 -12.48 -3.00 -22.99
N TYR A 174 -11.88 -4.12 -22.60
CA TYR A 174 -10.89 -4.84 -23.42
C TYR A 174 -11.46 -5.11 -24.82
N PRO A 175 -10.74 -4.73 -25.89
CA PRO A 175 -11.27 -4.79 -27.26
C PRO A 175 -11.46 -6.23 -27.73
N PRO A 176 -12.51 -6.50 -28.54
CA PRO A 176 -12.78 -7.83 -29.07
C PRO A 176 -11.72 -8.25 -30.09
N THR A 177 -11.26 -9.49 -30.00
CA THR A 177 -10.24 -10.07 -30.87
C THR A 177 -10.83 -10.63 -32.17
N SER A 178 -10.10 -10.48 -33.27
CA SER A 178 -10.43 -11.07 -34.58
C SER A 178 -9.46 -12.21 -34.96
N ALA A 179 -9.85 -13.08 -35.88
CA ALA A 179 -9.01 -14.21 -36.29
C ALA A 179 -7.85 -13.75 -37.21
N VAL A 180 -6.61 -13.86 -36.72
CA VAL A 180 -5.39 -13.46 -37.45
C VAL A 180 -4.69 -14.67 -38.05
N LYS A 181 -4.41 -14.63 -39.35
CA LYS A 181 -3.67 -15.70 -40.04
C LYS A 181 -2.24 -15.82 -39.48
N GLY A 182 -1.95 -16.93 -38.81
CA GLY A 182 -0.64 -17.24 -38.23
C GLY A 182 -0.66 -17.44 -36.71
N PHE A 183 -1.76 -17.08 -36.03
CA PHE A 183 -1.96 -17.29 -34.60
C PHE A 183 -3.19 -18.16 -34.36
N SER A 184 -3.15 -18.98 -33.31
CA SER A 184 -4.31 -19.78 -32.89
C SER A 184 -5.17 -18.98 -31.88
N PRO A 185 -6.47 -19.31 -31.72
CA PRO A 185 -7.34 -18.65 -30.75
C PRO A 185 -6.81 -18.73 -29.32
N GLU A 186 -6.18 -19.85 -28.95
CA GLU A 186 -5.62 -20.10 -27.61
C GLU A 186 -4.40 -19.22 -27.34
N LEU A 187 -3.56 -18.98 -28.36
CA LEU A 187 -2.42 -18.07 -28.26
C LEU A 187 -2.88 -16.61 -28.10
N VAL A 188 -3.92 -16.21 -28.84
CA VAL A 188 -4.55 -14.89 -28.71
C VAL A 188 -5.20 -14.70 -27.34
N GLN A 189 -5.92 -15.71 -26.83
CA GLN A 189 -6.52 -15.71 -25.50
C GLN A 189 -5.46 -15.64 -24.38
N ARG A 190 -4.33 -16.37 -24.54
CA ARG A 190 -3.17 -16.24 -23.65
C ARG A 190 -2.62 -14.81 -23.69
N GLY A 191 -2.50 -14.22 -24.87
CA GLY A 191 -2.06 -12.84 -25.05
C GLY A 191 -2.96 -11.82 -24.37
N GLU A 192 -4.28 -11.98 -24.43
CA GLU A 192 -5.24 -11.12 -23.71
C GLU A 192 -5.03 -11.22 -22.19
N TYR A 193 -4.89 -12.44 -21.67
CA TYR A 193 -4.63 -12.68 -20.24
C TYR A 193 -3.30 -12.09 -19.78
N LEU A 194 -2.26 -12.15 -20.62
CA LEU A 194 -0.97 -11.53 -20.35
C LEU A 194 -1.02 -9.99 -20.47
N ALA A 195 -1.83 -9.43 -21.37
CA ALA A 195 -2.02 -7.98 -21.50
C ALA A 195 -2.80 -7.40 -20.30
N LYS A 196 -3.72 -8.19 -19.72
CA LYS A 196 -4.31 -7.95 -18.40
C LYS A 196 -3.26 -8.03 -17.30
N MET A 197 -2.48 -9.12 -17.23
CA MET A 197 -1.39 -9.27 -16.24
C MET A 197 -0.33 -8.18 -16.29
N GLY A 198 -0.02 -7.65 -17.47
CA GLY A 198 0.94 -6.56 -17.70
C GLY A 198 0.43 -5.16 -17.37
N ASP A 199 -0.87 -5.02 -17.09
CA ASP A 199 -1.61 -3.75 -17.02
C ASP A 199 -1.40 -2.85 -18.26
N CYS A 200 -1.30 -3.48 -19.44
CA CYS A 200 -0.96 -2.77 -20.68
C CYS A 200 -2.00 -1.70 -21.05
N ILE A 201 -3.25 -1.86 -20.61
CA ILE A 201 -4.33 -0.91 -20.89
C ILE A 201 -4.15 0.40 -20.11
N ALA A 202 -3.64 0.34 -18.87
CA ALA A 202 -3.42 1.50 -18.02
C ALA A 202 -2.41 2.47 -18.61
N CYS A 203 -1.26 1.97 -19.10
CA CYS A 203 -0.27 2.84 -19.74
C CYS A 203 -0.71 3.31 -21.14
N HIS A 204 -1.36 2.45 -21.93
CA HIS A 204 -1.65 2.72 -23.35
C HIS A 204 -3.06 3.26 -23.62
N THR A 205 -3.74 3.81 -22.62
CA THR A 205 -5.06 4.46 -22.80
C THR A 205 -5.16 5.73 -21.98
N ASP A 206 -5.35 6.88 -22.63
CA ASP A 206 -5.73 8.13 -21.97
C ASP A 206 -7.25 8.16 -21.75
N VAL A 207 -7.70 7.78 -20.55
CA VAL A 207 -9.13 7.74 -20.20
C VAL A 207 -9.70 9.16 -20.04
N LYS A 208 -8.92 10.09 -19.47
CA LYS A 208 -9.29 11.50 -19.31
C LYS A 208 -9.53 12.19 -20.65
N ALA A 209 -8.77 11.85 -21.69
CA ALA A 209 -8.98 12.33 -23.06
C ALA A 209 -9.96 11.46 -23.89
N GLY A 210 -10.53 10.40 -23.31
CA GLY A 210 -11.50 9.52 -23.98
C GLY A 210 -10.92 8.72 -25.15
N THR A 211 -9.63 8.38 -25.10
CA THR A 211 -8.99 7.59 -26.17
C THR A 211 -9.47 6.13 -26.16
N PRO A 212 -9.55 5.47 -27.33
CA PRO A 212 -9.84 4.03 -27.39
C PRO A 212 -8.75 3.18 -26.72
N ALA A 213 -9.11 1.99 -26.23
CA ALA A 213 -8.19 1.06 -25.60
C ALA A 213 -6.93 0.83 -26.45
N TYR A 214 -5.76 0.94 -25.82
CA TYR A 214 -4.42 0.78 -26.43
C TYR A 214 -4.02 1.81 -27.50
N ALA A 215 -4.82 2.86 -27.75
CA ALA A 215 -4.51 3.90 -28.72
C ALA A 215 -3.41 4.89 -28.26
N GLY A 216 -2.99 4.81 -26.99
CA GLY A 216 -1.97 5.66 -26.39
C GLY A 216 -2.44 7.09 -26.11
N GLY A 217 -1.48 7.99 -25.96
CA GLY A 217 -1.70 9.43 -25.75
C GLY A 217 -1.63 9.89 -24.28
N LEU A 218 -1.60 8.96 -23.31
CA LEU A 218 -1.63 9.23 -21.87
C LEU A 218 -0.43 10.09 -21.44
N PRO A 219 -0.62 11.20 -20.71
CA PRO A 219 0.46 11.92 -20.06
C PRO A 219 1.03 11.11 -18.89
N ILE A 220 2.28 10.67 -19.00
CA ILE A 220 3.04 10.07 -17.91
C ILE A 220 4.00 11.14 -17.38
N GLU A 221 3.69 11.73 -16.23
CA GLU A 221 4.56 12.71 -15.60
C GLU A 221 5.80 12.04 -14.99
N THR A 222 6.96 12.67 -15.17
CA THR A 222 8.23 12.20 -14.57
C THR A 222 9.03 13.40 -14.06
N PRO A 223 10.01 13.21 -13.16
CA PRO A 223 10.93 14.27 -12.74
C PRO A 223 11.73 14.93 -13.88
N PHE A 224 11.69 14.35 -15.08
CA PHE A 224 12.36 14.84 -16.29
C PHE A 224 11.39 15.49 -17.29
N GLY A 225 10.08 15.53 -16.99
CA GLY A 225 9.02 16.03 -17.87
C GLY A 225 8.00 14.96 -18.26
N THR A 226 6.93 15.39 -18.93
CA THR A 226 5.81 14.53 -19.34
C THR A 226 6.13 13.72 -20.59
N PHE A 227 6.09 12.40 -20.49
CA PHE A 227 6.12 11.47 -21.62
C PHE A 227 4.69 11.16 -22.08
N TYR A 228 4.54 10.66 -23.31
CA TYR A 228 3.24 10.25 -23.86
C TYR A 228 3.30 8.82 -24.38
N SER A 229 2.35 7.98 -23.95
CA SER A 229 2.33 6.57 -24.34
C SER A 229 2.01 6.37 -25.83
N PRO A 230 2.69 5.45 -26.53
CA PRO A 230 2.42 5.19 -27.94
C PRO A 230 1.16 4.35 -28.13
N ASN A 231 0.57 4.47 -29.30
CA ASN A 231 -0.44 3.56 -29.82
C ASN A 231 0.18 2.17 -30.05
N ILE A 232 -0.44 1.11 -29.52
CA ILE A 232 -0.02 -0.29 -29.72
C ILE A 232 -1.10 -1.16 -30.38
N THR A 233 -2.11 -0.54 -30.98
CA THR A 233 -3.05 -1.23 -31.88
C THR A 233 -2.37 -1.58 -33.22
N PRO A 234 -2.92 -2.50 -34.04
CA PRO A 234 -2.30 -2.92 -35.30
C PRO A 234 -2.55 -1.94 -36.45
N ASP A 235 -2.78 -0.66 -36.16
CA ASP A 235 -2.75 0.39 -37.17
C ASP A 235 -1.33 0.53 -37.77
N LYS A 236 -1.26 0.73 -39.09
CA LYS A 236 0.00 0.71 -39.84
C LYS A 236 0.69 2.07 -39.93
N GLU A 237 -0.04 3.16 -39.73
CA GLU A 237 0.50 4.52 -39.83
C GLU A 237 0.94 5.09 -38.47
N THR A 238 0.28 4.65 -37.40
CA THR A 238 0.42 5.26 -36.06
C THR A 238 0.61 4.26 -34.92
N GLY A 239 0.21 3.00 -35.11
CA GLY A 239 0.41 1.89 -34.17
C GLY A 239 1.57 0.96 -34.53
N ILE A 240 1.46 -0.31 -34.16
CA ILE A 240 2.50 -1.35 -34.39
C ILE A 240 2.24 -2.23 -35.61
N GLY A 241 1.26 -1.93 -36.46
CA GLY A 241 0.79 -2.81 -37.55
C GLY A 241 1.80 -3.12 -38.68
N ASN A 242 2.99 -2.53 -38.63
CA ASN A 242 4.13 -2.78 -39.53
C ASN A 242 5.37 -3.36 -38.81
N TRP A 243 5.29 -3.64 -37.50
CA TRP A 243 6.36 -4.30 -36.76
C TRP A 243 6.36 -5.80 -37.06
N THR A 244 7.51 -6.46 -36.94
CA THR A 244 7.54 -7.92 -36.85
C THR A 244 7.39 -8.37 -35.40
N GLU A 245 7.07 -9.66 -35.21
CA GLU A 245 7.08 -10.30 -33.88
C GLU A 245 8.44 -10.10 -33.17
N GLN A 246 9.55 -10.20 -33.93
CA GLN A 246 10.90 -9.98 -33.40
C GLN A 246 11.14 -8.52 -32.97
N ASP A 247 10.54 -7.54 -33.63
CA ASP A 247 10.65 -6.13 -33.21
C ASP A 247 9.84 -5.86 -31.94
N PHE A 248 8.69 -6.52 -31.78
CA PHE A 248 7.88 -6.44 -30.56
C PHE A 248 8.58 -7.12 -29.37
N ILE A 249 9.14 -8.31 -29.57
CA ILE A 249 9.97 -9.01 -28.57
C ILE A 249 11.21 -8.16 -28.22
N ARG A 250 11.88 -7.56 -29.21
CA ARG A 250 13.02 -6.64 -28.98
C ARG A 250 12.64 -5.42 -28.14
N ALA A 251 11.47 -4.84 -28.38
CA ALA A 251 10.96 -3.74 -27.56
C ALA A 251 10.82 -4.18 -26.09
N LEU A 252 10.09 -5.26 -25.83
CA LEU A 252 9.84 -5.77 -24.48
C LEU A 252 11.11 -6.24 -23.76
N LYS A 253 12.02 -6.94 -24.47
CA LYS A 253 13.15 -7.67 -23.85
C LYS A 253 14.52 -7.01 -23.95
N GLU A 254 14.76 -6.15 -24.94
CA GLU A 254 16.01 -5.37 -25.04
C GLU A 254 15.82 -3.89 -24.69
N GLY A 255 14.57 -3.42 -24.60
CA GLY A 255 14.28 -1.99 -24.47
C GLY A 255 14.67 -1.20 -25.72
N ARG A 256 14.53 -1.78 -26.93
CA ARG A 256 14.91 -1.15 -28.20
C ARG A 256 13.80 -1.17 -29.24
N ASP A 257 13.68 -0.09 -30.00
CA ASP A 257 12.67 0.04 -31.06
C ASP A 257 13.03 -0.79 -32.33
N PRO A 258 12.16 -0.85 -33.36
CA PRO A 258 12.44 -1.58 -34.59
C PRO A 258 13.64 -1.06 -35.39
N GLN A 259 14.21 0.11 -35.03
CA GLN A 259 15.44 0.66 -35.59
C GLN A 259 16.65 0.50 -34.63
N GLY A 260 16.51 -0.33 -33.58
CA GLY A 260 17.56 -0.62 -32.60
C GLY A 260 17.85 0.51 -31.60
N ARG A 261 17.05 1.57 -31.57
CA ARG A 261 17.28 2.73 -30.68
C ARG A 261 16.69 2.46 -29.30
N ASN A 262 17.43 2.78 -28.24
CA ASN A 262 16.99 2.57 -26.85
C ASN A 262 15.67 3.33 -26.54
N TYR A 263 14.78 2.69 -25.80
CA TYR A 263 13.65 3.30 -25.11
C TYR A 263 14.07 3.90 -23.77
N PHE A 264 13.38 4.97 -23.37
CA PHE A 264 13.52 5.52 -22.02
C PHE A 264 12.89 4.56 -21.00
N PRO A 265 13.46 4.38 -19.79
CA PRO A 265 12.95 3.43 -18.77
C PRO A 265 11.51 3.69 -18.25
N VAL A 266 10.87 4.78 -18.68
CA VAL A 266 9.41 5.00 -18.54
C VAL A 266 8.59 3.93 -19.29
N PHE A 267 9.18 3.29 -20.31
CA PHE A 267 8.72 2.01 -20.81
C PHE A 267 9.40 0.90 -19.96
N PRO A 268 8.65 0.06 -19.23
CA PRO A 268 9.19 -0.78 -18.15
C PRO A 268 9.91 -2.08 -18.62
N TYR A 269 10.72 -1.99 -19.68
CA TYR A 269 11.45 -3.13 -20.27
C TYR A 269 12.37 -3.85 -19.27
N ILE A 270 12.86 -3.18 -18.23
CA ILE A 270 13.69 -3.78 -17.17
C ILE A 270 12.96 -4.86 -16.33
N TYR A 271 11.63 -4.89 -16.39
CA TYR A 271 10.80 -5.95 -15.79
C TYR A 271 10.32 -6.92 -16.88
N PHE A 272 9.80 -6.38 -17.99
CA PHE A 272 9.31 -7.16 -19.13
C PHE A 272 10.36 -8.10 -19.74
N ALA A 273 11.65 -7.77 -19.69
CA ALA A 273 12.73 -8.63 -20.16
C ALA A 273 12.75 -10.03 -19.53
N LYS A 274 12.21 -10.19 -18.31
CA LYS A 274 12.19 -11.49 -17.61
C LYS A 274 11.04 -12.42 -18.05
N MET A 275 10.16 -11.99 -18.95
CA MET A 275 9.09 -12.84 -19.49
C MET A 275 9.62 -13.84 -20.53
N THR A 276 8.95 -14.98 -20.71
CA THR A 276 9.30 -15.95 -21.74
C THR A 276 9.00 -15.41 -23.15
N ASP A 277 9.73 -15.89 -24.15
CA ASP A 277 9.49 -15.48 -25.54
C ASP A 277 8.11 -15.93 -26.03
N ASP A 278 7.60 -17.06 -25.54
CA ASP A 278 6.22 -17.53 -25.78
C ASP A 278 5.15 -16.56 -25.24
N ASP A 279 5.39 -15.94 -24.08
CA ASP A 279 4.48 -14.94 -23.51
C ASP A 279 4.56 -13.61 -24.28
N ALA A 280 5.75 -13.20 -24.72
CA ALA A 280 5.92 -12.03 -25.60
C ALA A 280 5.29 -12.25 -26.99
N ARG A 281 5.40 -13.48 -27.54
CA ARG A 281 4.72 -13.93 -28.77
C ARG A 281 3.21 -13.96 -28.61
N ALA A 282 2.69 -14.42 -27.47
CA ALA A 282 1.26 -14.39 -27.16
C ALA A 282 0.73 -12.96 -27.08
N LEU A 283 1.43 -12.06 -26.38
CA LEU A 283 1.11 -10.62 -26.36
C LEU A 283 1.07 -10.02 -27.77
N TYR A 284 2.07 -10.29 -28.61
CA TYR A 284 2.06 -9.85 -30.01
C TYR A 284 0.86 -10.39 -30.79
N ALA A 285 0.55 -11.68 -30.64
CA ALA A 285 -0.62 -12.30 -31.29
C ALA A 285 -1.94 -11.61 -30.88
N TYR A 286 -2.09 -11.24 -29.61
CA TYR A 286 -3.24 -10.47 -29.13
C TYR A 286 -3.28 -9.05 -29.70
N PHE A 287 -2.21 -8.27 -29.61
CA PHE A 287 -2.20 -6.90 -30.15
C PHE A 287 -2.35 -6.84 -31.68
N MET A 288 -1.97 -7.90 -32.41
CA MET A 288 -2.25 -7.99 -33.85
C MET A 288 -3.70 -8.43 -34.19
N SER A 289 -4.50 -8.82 -33.19
CA SER A 289 -5.88 -9.31 -33.36
C SER A 289 -6.98 -8.29 -33.04
N ILE A 290 -6.66 -7.24 -32.28
CA ILE A 290 -7.62 -6.20 -31.85
C ILE A 290 -7.87 -5.16 -32.97
N PRO A 291 -8.93 -4.32 -32.89
CA PRO A 291 -9.21 -3.32 -33.91
C PRO A 291 -8.08 -2.26 -34.02
N PRO A 292 -7.65 -1.89 -35.25
CA PRO A 292 -6.68 -0.82 -35.44
C PRO A 292 -7.30 0.54 -35.13
N VAL A 293 -6.57 1.38 -34.39
CA VAL A 293 -6.98 2.75 -34.07
C VAL A 293 -5.95 3.71 -34.65
N LYS A 294 -6.38 4.69 -35.44
CA LYS A 294 -5.49 5.66 -36.08
C LYS A 294 -5.28 6.89 -35.20
N LEU A 295 -4.42 6.76 -34.18
CA LEU A 295 -4.05 7.84 -33.27
C LEU A 295 -2.51 7.99 -33.21
N LYS A 296 -2.01 9.15 -33.68
CA LYS A 296 -0.57 9.46 -33.71
C LYS A 296 -0.10 9.96 -32.34
N ASN A 297 0.95 9.35 -31.79
CA ASN A 297 1.54 9.79 -30.53
C ASN A 297 2.12 11.21 -30.63
N LYS A 298 2.08 11.93 -29.51
CA LYS A 298 2.67 13.26 -29.30
C LYS A 298 4.21 13.15 -29.31
N PRO A 299 4.94 14.21 -29.72
CA PRO A 299 6.41 14.22 -29.65
C PRO A 299 6.89 14.23 -28.19
N LEU A 300 8.11 13.75 -27.97
CA LEU A 300 8.78 13.86 -26.67
C LEU A 300 9.05 15.34 -26.30
N PRO A 301 9.09 15.68 -25.00
CA PRO A 301 9.52 17.00 -24.56
C PRO A 301 11.01 17.24 -24.88
N PHE A 302 11.41 18.51 -24.97
CA PHE A 302 12.83 18.87 -24.97
C PHE A 302 13.44 18.59 -23.59
N PRO A 303 14.67 18.02 -23.48
CA PRO A 303 15.61 17.68 -24.55
C PRO A 303 15.44 16.26 -25.14
N PHE A 304 14.50 15.45 -24.68
CA PHE A 304 14.35 14.04 -25.08
C PHE A 304 13.90 13.83 -26.54
N ASN A 305 13.49 14.90 -27.23
CA ASN A 305 13.26 14.91 -28.67
C ASN A 305 14.50 15.18 -29.53
N VAL A 306 15.64 15.63 -28.97
CA VAL A 306 16.81 15.95 -29.79
C VAL A 306 17.55 14.67 -30.25
N PRO A 307 18.13 14.65 -31.46
CA PRO A 307 19.03 13.59 -31.89
C PRO A 307 20.18 13.39 -30.89
N GLY A 308 20.52 12.14 -30.58
CA GLY A 308 21.57 11.81 -29.61
C GLY A 308 21.11 11.71 -28.15
N SER A 309 19.94 12.23 -27.77
CA SER A 309 19.38 12.07 -26.40
C SER A 309 19.34 10.60 -25.92
N ARG A 310 18.97 9.68 -26.82
CA ARG A 310 18.95 8.22 -26.59
C ARG A 310 20.33 7.56 -26.50
N PHE A 311 21.42 8.26 -26.80
CA PHE A 311 22.78 7.73 -26.63
C PHE A 311 23.17 7.67 -25.15
N ALA A 312 22.74 8.64 -24.33
CA ALA A 312 22.94 8.62 -22.88
C ALA A 312 22.33 7.36 -22.22
N LEU A 313 21.23 6.84 -22.79
CA LEU A 313 20.61 5.59 -22.34
C LEU A 313 21.53 4.37 -22.53
N TRP A 314 22.47 4.37 -23.48
CA TRP A 314 23.41 3.25 -23.60
C TRP A 314 24.27 3.11 -22.33
N GLY A 315 24.72 4.24 -21.77
CA GLY A 315 25.43 4.28 -20.49
C GLY A 315 24.53 3.96 -19.28
N TRP A 316 23.25 4.36 -19.32
CA TRP A 316 22.27 3.98 -18.29
C TRP A 316 22.03 2.47 -18.29
N ASN A 317 21.80 1.87 -19.46
CA ASN A 317 21.58 0.44 -19.62
C ASN A 317 22.82 -0.35 -19.14
N LEU A 318 24.04 0.06 -19.53
CA LEU A 318 25.29 -0.55 -19.07
C LEU A 318 25.48 -0.55 -17.54
N LEU A 319 24.81 0.35 -16.81
CA LEU A 319 24.91 0.48 -15.35
C LEU A 319 23.72 -0.13 -14.59
N PHE A 320 22.55 -0.21 -15.21
CA PHE A 320 21.28 -0.52 -14.52
C PHE A 320 20.39 -1.58 -15.22
N PHE A 321 20.73 -2.00 -16.43
CA PHE A 321 20.01 -3.03 -17.18
C PHE A 321 20.96 -4.13 -17.64
N PHE A 322 20.99 -5.21 -16.86
CA PHE A 322 21.73 -6.43 -17.16
C PHE A 322 20.72 -7.48 -17.65
N PRO A 323 20.48 -7.61 -18.96
CA PRO A 323 19.76 -8.74 -19.50
C PRO A 323 20.65 -9.99 -19.42
N ASP A 324 20.39 -10.83 -18.41
CA ASP A 324 20.77 -12.24 -18.45
C ASP A 324 19.95 -12.96 -19.55
N ASP A 325 20.03 -14.29 -19.68
CA ASP A 325 19.19 -15.08 -20.62
C ASP A 325 17.68 -15.15 -20.25
N ASN A 326 17.19 -14.13 -19.54
CA ASN A 326 15.85 -13.56 -19.67
C ASN A 326 14.68 -14.56 -19.62
N SER A 327 14.71 -15.39 -18.58
CA SER A 327 13.53 -15.90 -17.89
C SER A 327 13.76 -15.81 -16.39
N VAL A 328 12.70 -15.69 -15.58
CA VAL A 328 12.82 -15.85 -14.12
C VAL A 328 13.23 -17.30 -13.83
N PRO A 329 14.41 -17.56 -13.21
CA PRO A 329 14.88 -18.93 -13.02
C PRO A 329 13.94 -19.76 -12.16
N TYR A 330 13.64 -20.98 -12.60
CA TYR A 330 12.81 -21.92 -11.85
C TYR A 330 13.60 -22.51 -10.68
N ASP A 331 13.19 -22.20 -9.45
CA ASP A 331 13.78 -22.74 -8.23
C ASP A 331 13.19 -24.13 -7.94
N SER A 332 14.00 -25.18 -8.08
CA SER A 332 13.59 -26.58 -7.88
C SER A 332 13.33 -26.96 -6.43
N GLU A 333 13.77 -26.15 -5.46
CA GLU A 333 13.44 -26.31 -4.03
C GLU A 333 12.07 -25.69 -3.68
N ARG A 334 11.38 -25.09 -4.65
CA ARG A 334 10.11 -24.38 -4.47
C ARG A 334 8.96 -25.05 -5.20
N SER A 335 7.76 -24.84 -4.67
CA SER A 335 6.56 -25.33 -5.34
C SER A 335 6.30 -24.60 -6.67
N PRO A 336 5.63 -25.24 -7.65
CA PRO A 336 5.26 -24.59 -8.91
C PRO A 336 4.47 -23.29 -8.70
N VAL A 337 3.61 -23.24 -7.67
CA VAL A 337 2.84 -22.05 -7.28
C VAL A 337 3.74 -20.90 -6.82
N TRP A 338 4.84 -21.19 -6.11
CA TRP A 338 5.82 -20.15 -5.72
C TRP A 338 6.59 -19.63 -6.93
N ASN A 339 7.05 -20.53 -7.82
CA ASN A 339 7.75 -20.14 -9.06
C ASN A 339 6.85 -19.32 -9.99
N ARG A 340 5.57 -19.69 -10.13
CA ARG A 340 4.56 -18.90 -10.85
C ARG A 340 4.39 -17.51 -10.22
N GLY A 341 4.29 -17.43 -8.90
CA GLY A 341 4.19 -16.17 -8.17
C GLY A 341 5.40 -15.26 -8.39
N LYS A 342 6.61 -15.83 -8.35
CA LYS A 342 7.85 -15.10 -8.65
C LYS A 342 7.86 -14.60 -10.09
N TYR A 343 7.51 -15.45 -11.06
CA TYR A 343 7.43 -15.08 -12.47
C TYR A 343 6.53 -13.86 -12.68
N ILE A 344 5.31 -13.87 -12.13
CA ILE A 344 4.37 -12.75 -12.28
C ILE A 344 4.93 -11.48 -11.66
N VAL A 345 5.37 -11.53 -10.40
CA VAL A 345 5.81 -10.35 -9.63
C VAL A 345 7.08 -9.71 -10.21
N ASP A 346 8.01 -10.50 -10.76
CA ASP A 346 9.26 -10.00 -11.32
C ASP A 346 9.19 -9.59 -12.79
N SER A 347 8.21 -10.08 -13.57
CA SER A 347 8.06 -9.79 -15.00
C SER A 347 6.84 -8.88 -15.29
N LEU A 348 5.75 -9.43 -15.83
CA LEU A 348 4.58 -8.68 -16.30
C LEU A 348 3.83 -7.96 -15.17
N GLY A 349 3.70 -8.54 -13.98
CA GLY A 349 3.06 -7.88 -12.84
C GLY A 349 3.93 -6.79 -12.19
N HIS A 350 5.20 -6.66 -12.61
CA HIS A 350 6.16 -5.57 -12.37
C HIS A 350 6.14 -4.88 -10.99
N CYS A 351 5.76 -5.57 -9.92
CA CYS A 351 5.37 -4.93 -8.65
C CYS A 351 6.51 -4.11 -8.01
N SER A 352 7.75 -4.44 -8.36
CA SER A 352 8.93 -3.69 -7.92
C SER A 352 9.03 -2.27 -8.50
N MET A 353 8.31 -1.93 -9.57
CA MET A 353 8.23 -0.57 -10.11
C MET A 353 7.63 0.42 -9.11
N CYS A 354 6.53 0.05 -8.47
CA CYS A 354 5.85 0.88 -7.47
C CYS A 354 6.32 0.61 -6.04
N HIS A 355 6.74 -0.62 -5.72
CA HIS A 355 7.09 -1.03 -4.35
C HIS A 355 8.61 -1.03 -4.04
N THR A 356 9.48 -0.56 -4.94
CA THR A 356 10.94 -0.44 -4.69
C THR A 356 11.37 1.03 -4.84
N PRO A 357 12.08 1.62 -3.87
CA PRO A 357 12.53 3.01 -3.99
C PRO A 357 13.57 3.15 -5.11
N LEU A 358 13.38 4.15 -5.99
CA LEU A 358 14.32 4.46 -7.06
C LEU A 358 15.59 5.19 -6.55
N ASN A 359 16.66 5.16 -7.34
CA ASN A 359 17.84 6.01 -7.18
C ASN A 359 17.69 7.34 -7.95
N ILE A 360 18.67 8.24 -7.81
CA ILE A 360 18.64 9.57 -8.44
C ILE A 360 18.70 9.55 -9.98
N PHE A 361 18.97 8.39 -10.58
CA PHE A 361 18.99 8.15 -12.02
C PHE A 361 17.73 7.40 -12.50
N GLY A 362 16.71 7.23 -11.63
CA GLY A 362 15.45 6.56 -11.96
C GLY A 362 15.51 5.03 -11.99
N ALA A 363 16.63 4.40 -11.64
CA ALA A 363 16.74 2.94 -11.58
C ALA A 363 16.34 2.39 -10.19
N PRO A 364 15.74 1.19 -10.09
CA PRO A 364 15.34 0.60 -8.83
C PRO A 364 16.54 0.26 -7.93
N LYS A 365 16.42 0.52 -6.62
CA LYS A 365 17.42 0.09 -5.63
C LYS A 365 17.14 -1.34 -5.19
N ASN A 366 17.66 -2.33 -5.94
CA ASN A 366 17.36 -3.75 -5.72
C ASN A 366 17.60 -4.27 -4.27
N ARG A 367 18.52 -3.67 -3.49
CA ARG A 367 18.67 -3.99 -2.05
C ARG A 367 17.42 -3.73 -1.20
N PHE A 368 16.57 -2.81 -1.65
CA PHE A 368 15.29 -2.41 -1.06
C PHE A 368 14.09 -2.99 -1.85
N TYR A 369 14.29 -4.11 -2.55
CA TYR A 369 13.26 -4.77 -3.36
C TYR A 369 11.97 -5.00 -2.57
N LEU A 370 10.85 -4.47 -3.10
CA LEU A 370 9.49 -4.56 -2.53
C LEU A 370 9.30 -3.96 -1.13
N THR A 371 10.22 -3.13 -0.63
CA THR A 371 10.13 -2.54 0.72
C THR A 371 9.15 -1.38 0.87
N GLY A 372 8.60 -0.87 -0.23
CA GLY A 372 7.70 0.29 -0.30
C GLY A 372 8.41 1.61 -0.64
N THR A 373 7.64 2.57 -1.17
CA THR A 373 8.08 3.95 -1.47
C THR A 373 6.85 4.86 -1.66
N PHE A 374 7.04 6.18 -1.66
CA PHE A 374 6.05 7.09 -2.24
C PHE A 374 6.14 7.06 -3.77
N ILE A 375 4.99 7.11 -4.44
CA ILE A 375 4.82 7.26 -5.89
C ILE A 375 3.52 8.06 -6.13
N ASP A 376 3.60 9.09 -6.98
CA ASP A 376 2.47 9.96 -7.40
C ASP A 376 1.60 10.51 -6.25
N GLY A 377 2.24 10.81 -5.11
CA GLY A 377 1.59 11.30 -3.88
C GLY A 377 1.05 10.21 -2.95
N TYR A 378 0.95 8.96 -3.41
CA TYR A 378 0.48 7.81 -2.66
C TYR A 378 1.63 6.99 -2.05
N TRP A 379 1.33 6.29 -0.95
CA TRP A 379 2.27 5.36 -0.31
C TRP A 379 2.07 3.93 -0.84
N ALA A 380 3.04 3.43 -1.61
CA ALA A 380 3.11 2.01 -1.95
C ALA A 380 3.72 1.25 -0.75
N PRO A 381 2.97 0.37 -0.06
CA PRO A 381 3.43 -0.27 1.17
C PRO A 381 4.56 -1.29 0.94
N ASN A 382 5.20 -1.69 2.03
CA ASN A 382 6.09 -2.85 2.03
C ASN A 382 5.28 -4.13 1.77
N ILE A 383 5.60 -4.87 0.70
CA ILE A 383 4.93 -6.13 0.33
C ILE A 383 5.85 -7.36 0.46
N THR A 384 6.93 -7.24 1.24
CA THR A 384 7.78 -8.38 1.64
C THR A 384 7.10 -9.25 2.70
N LYS A 385 7.74 -10.37 3.07
CA LYS A 385 7.41 -11.21 4.23
C LYS A 385 7.15 -10.42 5.52
N TYR A 386 7.85 -9.29 5.73
CA TYR A 386 7.69 -8.46 6.93
C TYR A 386 6.44 -7.58 6.87
N GLY A 387 6.22 -6.86 5.76
CA GLY A 387 5.01 -6.04 5.58
C GLY A 387 3.73 -6.86 5.52
N LEU A 388 3.80 -8.05 4.92
CA LEU A 388 2.70 -9.01 4.85
C LEU A 388 2.70 -9.99 6.04
N ARG A 389 3.31 -9.68 7.19
CA ARG A 389 3.38 -10.60 8.34
C ARG A 389 2.02 -10.89 8.97
N SER A 390 1.14 -9.89 9.05
CA SER A 390 -0.16 -10.01 9.75
C SER A 390 -1.24 -10.77 8.96
N ALA A 391 -1.20 -10.72 7.63
CA ALA A 391 -2.21 -11.31 6.75
C ALA A 391 -1.87 -12.76 6.34
N SER A 392 -2.87 -13.60 6.11
CA SER A 392 -2.72 -14.88 5.42
C SER A 392 -2.43 -14.71 3.91
N ARG A 393 -2.12 -15.80 3.20
CA ARG A 393 -1.98 -15.76 1.73
C ARG A 393 -3.31 -15.42 1.05
N TYR A 394 -4.43 -15.88 1.60
CA TYR A 394 -5.76 -15.59 1.09
C TYR A 394 -6.13 -14.12 1.27
N GLU A 395 -5.85 -13.53 2.44
CA GLU A 395 -6.07 -12.08 2.67
C GLU A 395 -5.19 -11.19 1.78
N VAL A 396 -4.00 -11.66 1.36
CA VAL A 396 -3.16 -10.94 0.38
C VAL A 396 -3.71 -11.10 -1.04
N ALA A 397 -4.17 -12.28 -1.43
CA ALA A 397 -4.83 -12.49 -2.73
C ALA A 397 -6.16 -11.71 -2.83
N ASP A 398 -6.87 -11.56 -1.71
CA ASP A 398 -8.08 -10.75 -1.56
C ASP A 398 -7.84 -9.25 -1.80
N VAL A 399 -6.63 -8.73 -1.58
CA VAL A 399 -6.30 -7.33 -1.92
C VAL A 399 -6.55 -7.08 -3.41
N PHE A 400 -6.13 -8.03 -4.25
CA PHE A 400 -6.29 -7.98 -5.71
C PHE A 400 -7.73 -8.30 -6.15
N ALA A 401 -8.39 -9.24 -5.45
CA ALA A 401 -9.72 -9.73 -5.80
C ALA A 401 -10.87 -8.79 -5.37
N LYS A 402 -10.72 -8.09 -4.25
CA LYS A 402 -11.79 -7.35 -3.56
C LYS A 402 -11.50 -5.85 -3.40
N GLY A 403 -10.31 -5.39 -3.78
CA GLY A 403 -9.93 -3.98 -3.66
C GLY A 403 -9.87 -3.49 -2.20
N GLN A 404 -9.52 -4.34 -1.25
CA GLN A 404 -9.44 -4.01 0.18
C GLN A 404 -8.03 -4.25 0.74
N LEU A 405 -7.54 -3.32 1.55
CA LEU A 405 -6.25 -3.46 2.22
C LEU A 405 -6.33 -4.52 3.34
N ILE A 406 -5.19 -5.18 3.58
CA ILE A 406 -5.03 -6.16 4.67
C ILE A 406 -5.43 -5.58 6.03
N ASN A 407 -5.77 -6.46 6.97
CA ASN A 407 -6.26 -6.10 8.32
C ASN A 407 -7.54 -5.21 8.32
N ARG A 408 -8.26 -5.10 7.19
CA ARG A 408 -9.38 -4.16 6.98
C ARG A 408 -8.98 -2.67 7.05
N ALA A 409 -7.72 -2.32 6.73
CA ALA A 409 -7.20 -0.96 6.90
C ALA A 409 -7.86 0.11 6.00
N GLY A 410 -8.63 -0.30 4.99
CA GLY A 410 -9.39 0.56 4.08
C GLY A 410 -9.71 -0.16 2.76
N PRO A 411 -10.39 0.51 1.80
CA PRO A 411 -10.25 0.14 0.39
C PRO A 411 -8.80 0.32 -0.07
N VAL A 412 -8.46 -0.25 -1.21
CA VAL A 412 -7.25 0.11 -1.96
C VAL A 412 -7.51 1.44 -2.67
N SER A 413 -6.53 2.35 -2.61
CA SER A 413 -6.60 3.74 -3.09
C SER A 413 -5.45 4.07 -4.03
N GLY A 414 -5.62 5.12 -4.84
CA GLY A 414 -4.56 5.63 -5.71
C GLY A 414 -4.21 4.67 -6.87
N PRO A 415 -2.96 4.71 -7.40
CA PRO A 415 -2.56 3.88 -8.54
C PRO A 415 -2.77 2.37 -8.35
N MET A 416 -2.74 1.88 -7.10
CA MET A 416 -3.00 0.47 -6.80
C MET A 416 -4.48 0.09 -6.99
N ALA A 417 -5.41 1.05 -6.94
CA ALA A 417 -6.82 0.82 -7.26
C ALA A 417 -7.01 0.61 -8.77
N GLU A 418 -6.28 1.37 -9.61
CA GLU A 418 -6.21 1.17 -11.05
C GLU A 418 -5.64 -0.22 -11.38
N VAL A 419 -4.47 -0.56 -10.83
CA VAL A 419 -3.81 -1.85 -11.05
C VAL A 419 -4.71 -3.03 -10.64
N ASN A 420 -5.49 -2.88 -9.56
CA ASN A 420 -6.50 -3.88 -9.19
C ASN A 420 -7.66 -3.95 -10.19
N HIS A 421 -8.27 -2.82 -10.53
CA HIS A 421 -9.46 -2.76 -11.39
C HIS A 421 -9.17 -3.19 -12.83
N ASN A 422 -8.05 -2.71 -13.40
CA ASN A 422 -7.73 -2.86 -14.81
C ASN A 422 -6.90 -4.12 -15.09
N SER A 423 -6.12 -4.60 -14.12
CA SER A 423 -5.21 -5.74 -14.29
C SER A 423 -5.52 -6.91 -13.35
N LEU A 424 -5.23 -6.77 -12.04
CA LEU A 424 -5.06 -7.93 -11.17
C LEU A 424 -6.36 -8.65 -10.82
N SER A 425 -7.52 -7.97 -10.87
CA SER A 425 -8.83 -8.60 -10.67
C SER A 425 -9.22 -9.56 -11.80
N TYR A 426 -8.66 -9.40 -13.01
CA TYR A 426 -8.87 -10.33 -14.14
C TYR A 426 -8.00 -11.59 -14.07
N LEU A 427 -7.02 -11.66 -13.17
CA LEU A 427 -6.19 -12.86 -12.99
C LEU A 427 -7.00 -13.98 -12.35
N THR A 428 -6.59 -15.23 -12.58
CA THR A 428 -7.20 -16.40 -11.90
C THR A 428 -6.95 -16.36 -10.39
N ASP A 429 -7.78 -17.07 -9.62
CA ASP A 429 -7.57 -17.20 -8.17
C ASP A 429 -6.22 -17.87 -7.87
N GLU A 430 -5.79 -18.81 -8.71
CA GLU A 430 -4.48 -19.47 -8.63
C GLU A 430 -3.33 -18.49 -8.82
N ASP A 431 -3.39 -17.58 -9.81
CA ASP A 431 -2.32 -16.59 -10.04
C ASP A 431 -2.31 -15.51 -8.95
N ARG A 432 -3.47 -15.05 -8.47
CA ARG A 432 -3.55 -14.14 -7.30
C ARG A 432 -3.00 -14.81 -6.03
N PHE A 433 -3.27 -16.09 -5.83
CA PHE A 433 -2.69 -16.87 -4.72
C PHE A 433 -1.20 -17.19 -4.93
N ALA A 434 -0.73 -17.32 -6.17
CA ALA A 434 0.69 -17.49 -6.50
C ALA A 434 1.49 -16.23 -6.15
N ILE A 435 1.03 -15.05 -6.56
CA ILE A 435 1.58 -13.74 -6.16
C ILE A 435 1.68 -13.66 -4.63
N ALA A 436 0.57 -13.91 -3.91
CA ALA A 436 0.55 -13.90 -2.45
C ALA A 436 1.48 -14.94 -1.81
N THR A 437 1.67 -16.10 -2.45
CA THR A 437 2.57 -17.17 -2.02
C THR A 437 4.04 -16.74 -2.14
N TYR A 438 4.42 -16.07 -3.23
CA TYR A 438 5.76 -15.53 -3.42
C TYR A 438 6.06 -14.36 -2.47
N LEU A 439 5.22 -13.31 -2.49
CA LEU A 439 5.43 -12.07 -1.74
C LEU A 439 5.64 -12.32 -0.23
N LYS A 440 4.85 -13.21 0.39
CA LYS A 440 5.00 -13.59 1.81
C LYS A 440 6.28 -14.36 2.15
N THR A 441 7.15 -14.65 1.18
CA THR A 441 8.49 -15.23 1.41
C THR A 441 9.63 -14.25 1.14
N VAL A 442 9.40 -13.18 0.37
CA VAL A 442 10.42 -12.19 -0.01
C VAL A 442 11.04 -11.55 1.23
N VAL A 443 12.37 -11.46 1.24
CA VAL A 443 13.17 -10.69 2.19
C VAL A 443 14.13 -9.82 1.34
N SER A 444 14.23 -8.54 1.65
CA SER A 444 15.18 -7.62 1.00
C SER A 444 16.53 -7.61 1.73
N ASP A 445 17.62 -7.34 1.01
CA ASP A 445 18.97 -7.24 1.59
C ASP A 445 19.04 -6.16 2.67
N GLU A 446 18.40 -5.02 2.42
CA GLU A 446 18.24 -3.90 3.33
C GLU A 446 16.74 -3.63 3.54
N PRO A 447 16.21 -3.73 4.77
CA PRO A 447 14.84 -3.35 5.06
C PRO A 447 14.71 -1.84 5.25
N LEU A 448 13.59 -1.25 4.78
CA LEU A 448 13.21 0.10 5.20
C LEU A 448 12.70 0.08 6.65
N GLY A 449 13.17 1.04 7.47
CA GLY A 449 12.79 1.21 8.87
C GLY A 449 13.99 1.33 9.80
N VAL A 450 13.88 0.74 10.99
CA VAL A 450 14.97 0.51 11.95
C VAL A 450 14.93 -0.96 12.42
N PRO A 451 16.04 -1.55 12.87
CA PRO A 451 16.02 -2.87 13.50
C PRO A 451 15.10 -2.87 14.74
N ALA A 452 14.30 -3.92 14.92
CA ALA A 452 13.38 -4.08 16.05
C ALA A 452 14.05 -3.91 17.42
N SER A 453 13.29 -3.44 18.41
CA SER A 453 13.73 -3.35 19.79
C SER A 453 12.59 -3.69 20.76
N GLU A 454 12.64 -4.86 21.38
CA GLU A 454 11.75 -5.27 22.49
C GLU A 454 12.21 -4.64 23.84
N SER A 455 12.68 -3.39 23.79
CA SER A 455 13.08 -2.60 24.96
C SER A 455 11.99 -1.61 25.29
N GLN A 456 11.75 -1.41 26.59
CA GLN A 456 10.71 -0.52 27.13
C GLN A 456 10.63 0.83 26.39
N PRO A 457 9.42 1.31 26.05
CA PRO A 457 9.25 2.51 25.23
C PRO A 457 9.96 3.76 25.78
N THR A 458 10.57 4.55 24.88
CA THR A 458 11.22 5.81 25.24
C THR A 458 11.08 6.89 24.16
N LEU A 459 10.95 8.16 24.57
CA LEU A 459 10.92 9.31 23.65
C LEU A 459 12.17 9.40 22.75
N LYS A 460 13.34 8.92 23.23
CA LYS A 460 14.59 8.86 22.43
C LYS A 460 14.46 7.86 21.28
N ARG A 461 13.94 6.65 21.56
CA ARG A 461 13.68 5.64 20.54
C ARG A 461 12.55 6.07 19.60
N GLY A 462 11.48 6.64 20.15
CA GLY A 462 10.35 7.19 19.43
C GLY A 462 10.75 8.24 18.39
N LYS A 463 11.67 9.14 18.75
CA LYS A 463 12.24 10.10 17.80
C LYS A 463 12.97 9.42 16.64
N GLN A 464 13.69 8.32 16.88
CA GLN A 464 14.38 7.59 15.81
C GLN A 464 13.39 6.92 14.86
N VAL A 465 12.38 6.22 15.40
CA VAL A 465 11.32 5.57 14.61
C VAL A 465 10.53 6.61 13.81
N TYR A 466 10.13 7.71 14.44
CA TYR A 466 9.45 8.83 13.78
C TYR A 466 10.26 9.36 12.59
N VAL A 467 11.52 9.74 12.81
CA VAL A 467 12.40 10.30 11.75
C VAL A 467 12.72 9.29 10.63
N LYS A 468 12.52 7.98 10.85
CA LYS A 468 12.82 6.93 9.86
C LYS A 468 11.60 6.38 9.11
N ALA A 469 10.39 6.51 9.65
CA ALA A 469 9.18 6.02 9.00
C ALA A 469 8.03 7.04 9.05
N CYS A 470 7.59 7.44 10.24
CA CYS A 470 6.36 8.23 10.42
C CYS A 470 6.46 9.66 9.85
N ILE A 471 7.65 10.25 9.81
CA ILE A 471 7.89 11.65 9.43
C ILE A 471 7.37 11.98 8.03
N ILE A 472 7.37 11.02 7.09
CA ILE A 472 7.02 11.30 5.69
C ILE A 472 5.58 11.81 5.60
N CYS A 473 4.64 11.16 6.29
CA CYS A 473 3.24 11.61 6.36
C CYS A 473 3.04 12.67 7.46
N HIS A 474 3.48 12.37 8.69
CA HIS A 474 3.10 13.14 9.89
C HIS A 474 3.82 14.50 10.03
N GLN A 475 4.79 14.82 9.17
CA GLN A 475 5.45 16.14 9.21
C GLN A 475 4.68 17.23 8.45
N ARG A 476 3.87 16.86 7.46
CA ARG A 476 3.17 17.78 6.55
C ARG A 476 1.68 17.48 6.36
N GLY A 477 1.25 16.26 6.68
CA GLY A 477 -0.13 15.80 6.48
C GLY A 477 -0.36 15.10 5.15
N GLU A 478 0.69 14.55 4.54
CA GLU A 478 0.56 13.69 3.35
C GLU A 478 -0.40 12.52 3.66
N MET A 479 -1.20 12.09 2.68
CA MET A 479 -2.29 11.12 2.88
C MET A 479 -3.29 11.51 3.99
N THR A 480 -3.47 12.82 4.24
CA THR A 480 -4.31 13.40 5.33
C THR A 480 -3.86 13.07 6.76
N ALA A 481 -2.61 12.63 6.94
CA ALA A 481 -2.09 12.22 8.24
C ALA A 481 -2.12 13.36 9.29
N PRO A 482 -2.40 13.07 10.57
CA PRO A 482 -2.36 14.08 11.62
C PRO A 482 -0.94 14.62 11.84
N ILE A 483 -0.80 15.94 11.73
CA ILE A 483 0.50 16.63 11.73
C ILE A 483 1.07 16.73 13.16
N ILE A 484 2.35 16.40 13.34
CA ILE A 484 3.07 16.60 14.60
C ILE A 484 3.09 18.08 15.00
N GLY A 485 2.96 18.40 16.29
CA GLY A 485 2.84 19.78 16.76
C GLY A 485 1.39 20.31 16.79
N ASN A 486 0.44 19.68 16.10
CA ASN A 486 -0.97 20.08 16.13
C ASN A 486 -1.67 19.52 17.39
N GLY A 487 -1.40 20.13 18.54
CA GLY A 487 -1.94 19.71 19.83
C GLY A 487 -3.47 19.66 19.90
N ALA A 488 -4.18 20.49 19.12
CA ALA A 488 -5.64 20.43 19.07
C ALA A 488 -6.14 19.13 18.40
N ASN A 489 -5.54 18.73 17.26
CA ASN A 489 -5.91 17.51 16.55
C ASN A 489 -5.58 16.26 17.36
N TRP A 490 -4.38 16.19 17.95
CA TRP A 490 -3.95 15.03 18.76
C TRP A 490 -4.74 14.87 20.06
N TYR A 491 -5.07 15.97 20.75
CA TYR A 491 -5.90 15.94 21.95
C TYR A 491 -7.34 15.47 21.64
N MET A 492 -7.90 15.86 20.50
CA MET A 492 -9.21 15.34 20.07
C MET A 492 -9.14 13.84 19.74
N ARG A 493 -8.08 13.36 19.08
CA ARG A 493 -7.89 11.92 18.79
C ARG A 493 -7.76 11.09 20.07
N LEU A 494 -7.01 11.58 21.07
CA LEU A 494 -6.94 10.96 22.40
C LEU A 494 -8.30 10.92 23.10
N LYS A 495 -9.14 11.95 22.98
CA LYS A 495 -10.52 11.94 23.50
C LYS A 495 -11.44 10.93 22.83
N MET A 496 -11.22 10.64 21.55
CA MET A 496 -12.10 9.75 20.78
C MET A 496 -11.73 8.26 20.89
N HIS A 497 -10.44 7.93 21.02
CA HIS A 497 -9.95 6.55 20.97
C HIS A 497 -9.12 6.10 22.19
N GLY A 498 -8.78 7.02 23.10
CA GLY A 498 -7.84 6.75 24.18
C GLY A 498 -6.40 6.54 23.70
N LEU A 499 -5.48 6.31 24.63
CA LEU A 499 -4.05 6.11 24.32
C LEU A 499 -3.79 4.73 23.68
N THR A 500 -4.40 3.66 24.20
CA THR A 500 -4.27 2.30 23.65
C THR A 500 -4.90 2.15 22.27
N GLY A 501 -5.97 2.89 21.98
CA GLY A 501 -6.55 2.98 20.62
C GLY A 501 -5.56 3.55 19.62
N LEU A 502 -4.85 4.63 19.95
CA LEU A 502 -3.82 5.19 19.07
C LEU A 502 -2.62 4.24 18.86
N TYR A 503 -2.20 3.50 19.89
CA TYR A 503 -1.20 2.44 19.71
C TYR A 503 -1.72 1.34 18.78
N ARG A 504 -2.95 0.86 19.00
CA ARG A 504 -3.61 -0.18 18.19
C ARG A 504 -3.71 0.23 16.72
N HIS A 505 -4.15 1.45 16.43
CA HIS A 505 -4.20 2.03 15.09
C HIS A 505 -2.82 2.11 14.44
N ALA A 506 -1.82 2.61 15.16
CA ALA A 506 -0.46 2.75 14.64
C ALA A 506 0.22 1.41 14.37
N ILE A 507 -0.04 0.39 15.20
CA ILE A 507 0.50 -0.97 15.06
C ILE A 507 -0.21 -1.73 13.92
N ARG A 508 -1.55 -1.77 13.93
CA ARG A 508 -2.34 -2.63 13.01
C ARG A 508 -2.62 -1.98 11.65
N GLY A 509 -2.49 -0.66 11.55
CA GLY A 509 -2.99 0.15 10.44
C GLY A 509 -4.46 0.53 10.66
N TYR A 510 -4.87 1.73 10.22
CA TYR A 510 -6.22 2.25 10.39
C TYR A 510 -6.48 3.43 9.44
N ASN A 511 -7.60 3.42 8.69
CA ASN A 511 -8.04 4.51 7.81
C ASN A 511 -6.89 5.06 6.95
N SER A 512 -6.33 4.20 6.08
CA SER A 512 -5.18 4.49 5.21
C SER A 512 -3.84 4.76 5.92
N MET A 513 -3.77 4.78 7.26
CA MET A 513 -2.49 4.69 7.98
C MET A 513 -1.90 3.27 7.79
N PRO A 514 -0.67 3.13 7.28
CA PRO A 514 -0.05 1.83 7.05
C PRO A 514 0.27 1.11 8.36
N VAL A 515 0.25 -0.24 8.30
CA VAL A 515 0.67 -1.14 9.39
C VAL A 515 2.03 -0.72 9.95
N LYS A 516 2.15 -0.67 11.28
CA LYS A 516 3.34 -0.17 12.03
C LYS A 516 3.85 1.21 11.58
N GLY A 517 2.96 2.09 11.10
CA GLY A 517 3.34 3.40 10.58
C GLY A 517 4.41 3.32 9.48
N ALA A 518 4.32 2.29 8.63
CA ALA A 518 5.30 1.87 7.61
C ALA A 518 6.62 1.26 8.13
N CYS A 519 6.94 1.30 9.43
CA CYS A 519 8.09 0.59 9.99
C CYS A 519 7.77 -0.90 10.22
N VAL A 520 7.64 -1.68 9.16
CA VAL A 520 7.22 -3.10 9.27
C VAL A 520 8.26 -4.01 9.95
N THR A 521 9.48 -3.51 10.16
CA THR A 521 10.56 -4.14 10.93
C THR A 521 10.67 -3.68 12.39
N CYS A 522 9.88 -2.68 12.82
CA CYS A 522 9.82 -2.26 14.22
C CYS A 522 9.14 -3.32 15.11
N SER A 523 9.47 -3.33 16.41
CA SER A 523 8.67 -4.00 17.45
C SER A 523 7.31 -3.29 17.65
N ASP A 524 6.50 -3.73 18.61
CA ASP A 524 5.29 -2.96 18.99
C ASP A 524 5.69 -1.81 19.95
N ASP A 525 6.63 -2.04 20.86
CA ASP A 525 7.25 -1.03 21.74
C ASP A 525 7.91 0.14 20.97
N ASP A 526 8.45 -0.15 19.78
CA ASP A 526 8.99 0.85 18.85
C ASP A 526 7.92 1.80 18.31
N ILE A 527 6.72 1.28 18.05
CA ILE A 527 5.59 2.06 17.54
C ILE A 527 4.92 2.82 18.68
N ILE A 528 4.78 2.20 19.86
CA ILE A 528 4.36 2.88 21.10
C ILE A 528 5.29 4.07 21.38
N SER A 529 6.60 3.84 21.35
CA SER A 529 7.60 4.91 21.48
C SER A 529 7.39 6.05 20.47
N ALA A 530 7.09 5.72 19.22
CA ALA A 530 6.86 6.71 18.17
C ALA A 530 5.59 7.54 18.41
N VAL A 531 4.50 6.91 18.86
CA VAL A 531 3.26 7.59 19.26
C VAL A 531 3.53 8.50 20.47
N ASP A 532 4.22 8.01 21.50
CA ASP A 532 4.63 8.82 22.67
C ASP A 532 5.44 10.05 22.27
N TYR A 533 6.40 9.89 21.35
CA TYR A 533 7.18 11.00 20.82
C TYR A 533 6.32 12.03 20.09
N ILE A 534 5.38 11.57 19.24
CA ILE A 534 4.44 12.45 18.53
C ILE A 534 3.55 13.21 19.51
N LEU A 535 2.96 12.54 20.50
CA LEU A 535 2.08 13.15 21.50
C LEU A 535 2.85 14.14 22.38
N ASN A 536 4.02 13.77 22.89
CA ASN A 536 4.89 14.65 23.67
C ASN A 536 5.36 15.89 22.88
N ALA A 537 5.57 15.75 21.56
CA ALA A 537 5.91 16.86 20.68
C ALA A 537 4.71 17.72 20.24
N SER A 538 3.47 17.28 20.49
CA SER A 538 2.25 17.94 20.01
C SER A 538 1.41 18.59 21.10
N LEU A 539 1.30 17.97 22.28
CA LEU A 539 0.37 18.38 23.33
C LEU A 539 0.97 19.45 24.25
N SER A 540 0.16 20.42 24.64
CA SER A 540 0.54 21.43 25.64
C SER A 540 0.62 20.83 27.04
N ARG A 541 1.30 21.52 27.97
CA ARG A 541 1.30 21.15 29.39
C ARG A 541 -0.12 21.11 29.99
N SER A 542 -1.02 22.01 29.57
CA SER A 542 -2.41 22.01 30.06
C SER A 542 -3.25 20.86 29.48
N GLN A 543 -2.97 20.42 28.25
CA GLN A 543 -3.59 19.23 27.68
C GLN A 543 -3.11 17.95 28.39
N TRP A 544 -1.81 17.82 28.64
CA TRP A 544 -1.25 16.75 29.46
C TRP A 544 -1.79 16.76 30.90
N GLN A 545 -1.99 17.94 31.48
CA GLN A 545 -2.61 18.06 32.80
C GLN A 545 -4.08 17.63 32.78
N ASP A 546 -4.89 18.03 31.79
CA ASP A 546 -6.29 17.58 31.65
C ASP A 546 -6.42 16.07 31.36
N LEU A 547 -5.46 15.48 30.63
CA LEU A 547 -5.32 14.04 30.43
C LEU A 547 -5.02 13.30 31.74
N THR A 548 -4.13 13.83 32.57
CA THR A 548 -3.68 13.17 33.81
C THR A 548 -4.60 13.41 35.01
N THR A 549 -5.23 14.58 35.13
CA THR A 549 -6.19 14.88 36.21
C THR A 549 -7.62 14.41 35.90
N GLY A 550 -7.96 14.20 34.62
CA GLY A 550 -9.25 13.63 34.21
C GLY A 550 -9.39 12.13 34.46
N GLY A 551 -8.26 11.41 34.61
CA GLY A 551 -8.24 9.96 34.80
C GLY A 551 -8.80 9.16 33.62
N ALA A 552 -8.83 7.83 33.76
CA ALA A 552 -9.40 6.92 32.76
C ALA A 552 -10.89 7.22 32.45
N ALA A 553 -11.63 7.72 33.46
CA ALA A 553 -13.06 8.06 33.35
C ALA A 553 -13.39 9.17 32.33
N LYS A 554 -12.39 9.92 31.85
CA LYS A 554 -12.55 10.98 30.83
C LYS A 554 -12.01 10.56 29.44
N TYR A 555 -11.33 9.42 29.37
CA TYR A 555 -10.67 8.88 28.19
C TYR A 555 -10.90 7.36 28.09
N PRO A 556 -12.16 6.89 28.09
CA PRO A 556 -12.46 5.48 27.92
C PRO A 556 -11.90 4.99 26.58
N ALA A 557 -11.47 3.74 26.55
CA ALA A 557 -11.33 3.05 25.28
C ALA A 557 -12.69 3.05 24.57
N ASN A 558 -12.70 3.26 23.26
CA ASN A 558 -13.96 3.33 22.53
C ASN A 558 -14.66 1.96 22.52
N GLY A 559 -15.60 1.76 23.45
CA GLY A 559 -16.32 0.50 23.63
C GLY A 559 -17.08 0.04 22.38
N GLN A 560 -17.53 0.99 21.55
CA GLN A 560 -18.13 0.66 20.24
C GLN A 560 -17.09 0.05 19.29
N GLU A 561 -15.87 0.57 19.26
CA GLU A 561 -14.78 0.12 18.39
C GLU A 561 -14.17 -1.20 18.86
N VAL A 562 -13.98 -1.38 20.18
CA VAL A 562 -13.57 -2.69 20.73
C VAL A 562 -14.62 -3.76 20.46
N TYR A 563 -15.91 -3.40 20.57
CA TYR A 563 -17.02 -4.26 20.15
C TYR A 563 -17.00 -4.56 18.65
N GLU A 564 -16.86 -3.54 17.79
CA GLU A 564 -16.90 -3.68 16.33
C GLU A 564 -15.74 -4.53 15.80
N GLU A 565 -14.54 -4.39 16.36
CA GLU A 565 -13.38 -5.24 16.02
C GLU A 565 -13.56 -6.70 16.45
N ASN A 566 -14.03 -6.97 17.68
CA ASN A 566 -13.84 -8.27 18.34
C ASN A 566 -15.17 -9.02 18.63
N CYS A 567 -16.17 -8.33 19.20
CA CYS A 567 -17.42 -8.95 19.66
C CYS A 567 -18.51 -9.04 18.58
N SER A 568 -18.47 -8.13 17.60
CA SER A 568 -19.55 -7.89 16.63
C SER A 568 -19.91 -9.10 15.77
N MET A 569 -18.92 -9.94 15.43
CA MET A 569 -19.09 -11.15 14.61
C MET A 569 -20.11 -12.13 15.22
N CYS A 570 -20.21 -12.18 16.55
CA CYS A 570 -21.22 -12.99 17.23
C CYS A 570 -22.46 -12.17 17.59
N HIS A 571 -22.25 -11.00 18.19
CA HIS A 571 -23.33 -10.24 18.83
C HIS A 571 -24.17 -9.37 17.87
N ASN A 572 -23.73 -9.07 16.65
CA ASN A 572 -24.58 -8.33 15.69
C ASN A 572 -25.81 -9.13 15.27
N GLU A 573 -25.67 -10.44 15.12
CA GLU A 573 -26.72 -11.32 14.58
C GLU A 573 -27.27 -12.31 15.60
N GLY A 574 -26.54 -12.56 16.70
CA GLY A 574 -26.87 -13.56 17.72
C GLY A 574 -26.27 -14.95 17.43
N LYS A 575 -25.12 -14.97 16.74
CA LYS A 575 -24.46 -16.20 16.29
C LYS A 575 -24.00 -17.03 17.49
N ASP A 576 -24.02 -18.35 17.34
CA ASP A 576 -23.52 -19.32 18.33
C ASP A 576 -24.15 -19.17 19.73
N GLY A 577 -25.39 -18.66 19.78
CA GLY A 577 -26.14 -18.41 21.03
C GLY A 577 -25.84 -17.07 21.72
N ALA A 578 -25.01 -16.20 21.13
CA ALA A 578 -24.65 -14.92 21.71
C ALA A 578 -25.87 -13.98 21.85
N PRO A 579 -26.02 -13.25 22.97
CA PRO A 579 -27.11 -12.28 23.15
C PRO A 579 -26.95 -11.12 22.16
N LYS A 580 -27.92 -10.96 21.26
CA LYS A 580 -27.87 -10.01 20.15
C LYS A 580 -27.87 -8.56 20.64
N LEU A 581 -27.03 -7.71 20.04
CA LEU A 581 -26.96 -6.29 20.35
C LEU A 581 -28.31 -5.60 20.11
N GLY A 582 -28.82 -4.89 21.11
CA GLY A 582 -30.14 -4.24 21.05
C GLY A 582 -31.30 -5.12 21.51
N ASP A 583 -31.10 -6.43 21.74
CA ASP A 583 -32.16 -7.32 22.24
C ASP A 583 -32.41 -7.10 23.73
N LYS A 584 -33.33 -6.19 24.03
CA LYS A 584 -33.76 -5.82 25.38
C LYS A 584 -34.35 -6.99 26.18
N ALA A 585 -34.83 -8.06 25.53
CA ALA A 585 -35.34 -9.24 26.22
C ALA A 585 -34.18 -10.17 26.63
N ALA A 586 -33.29 -10.51 25.70
CA ALA A 586 -32.12 -11.35 25.96
C ALA A 586 -31.16 -10.71 26.97
N TRP A 587 -30.94 -9.39 26.90
CA TRP A 587 -30.02 -8.68 27.80
C TRP A 587 -30.57 -8.42 29.21
N LYS A 588 -31.90 -8.49 29.43
CA LYS A 588 -32.51 -8.16 30.73
C LYS A 588 -31.97 -9.01 31.89
N SER A 589 -31.87 -10.33 31.69
CA SER A 589 -31.36 -11.27 32.70
C SER A 589 -29.83 -11.25 32.86
N LEU A 590 -29.12 -10.70 31.87
CA LEU A 590 -27.67 -10.53 31.89
C LEU A 590 -27.28 -9.26 32.63
N ILE A 591 -27.93 -8.13 32.33
CA ILE A 591 -27.73 -6.84 33.02
C ILE A 591 -28.07 -6.96 34.52
N ALA A 592 -29.07 -7.77 34.87
CA ALA A 592 -29.44 -8.05 36.26
C ALA A 592 -28.34 -8.75 37.10
N LYS A 593 -27.29 -9.29 36.46
CA LYS A 593 -26.12 -9.88 37.16
C LYS A 593 -25.05 -8.86 37.56
N ASN A 594 -25.26 -7.57 37.27
CA ASN A 594 -24.30 -6.48 37.37
C ASN A 594 -23.15 -6.57 36.33
N ILE A 595 -22.54 -5.42 36.01
CA ILE A 595 -21.56 -5.28 34.93
C ILE A 595 -20.22 -5.93 35.25
N ASP A 596 -19.82 -5.95 36.51
CA ASP A 596 -18.58 -6.60 36.97
C ASP A 596 -18.57 -8.08 36.60
N VAL A 597 -19.71 -8.77 36.81
CA VAL A 597 -19.90 -10.18 36.45
C VAL A 597 -19.90 -10.37 34.94
N LEU A 598 -20.45 -9.43 34.16
CA LEU A 598 -20.39 -9.51 32.69
C LEU A 598 -18.93 -9.40 32.19
N VAL A 599 -18.16 -8.45 32.71
CA VAL A 599 -16.75 -8.27 32.34
C VAL A 599 -15.90 -9.44 32.81
N GLU A 600 -16.09 -9.94 34.04
CA GLU A 600 -15.35 -11.08 34.56
C GLU A 600 -15.56 -12.34 33.70
N ASN A 601 -16.80 -12.65 33.30
CA ASN A 601 -17.10 -13.76 32.40
C ASN A 601 -16.45 -13.57 31.01
N THR A 602 -16.47 -12.36 30.44
CA THR A 602 -15.82 -12.06 29.16
C THR A 602 -14.28 -12.15 29.23
N VAL A 603 -13.67 -11.76 30.36
CA VAL A 603 -12.20 -11.82 30.57
C VAL A 603 -11.70 -13.23 30.87
N LYS A 604 -12.47 -14.05 31.60
CA LYS A 604 -12.14 -15.46 31.85
C LYS A 604 -12.33 -16.32 30.60
N GLY A 605 -13.48 -16.17 29.94
CA GLY A 605 -13.84 -16.93 28.75
C GLY A 605 -14.49 -18.29 29.02
N ASP A 606 -15.14 -18.47 30.17
CA ASP A 606 -15.72 -19.76 30.58
C ASP A 606 -16.92 -20.20 29.71
N TYR A 607 -17.63 -19.23 29.10
CA TYR A 607 -18.80 -19.45 28.22
C TYR A 607 -18.74 -18.58 26.95
N HIS A 608 -17.57 -18.01 26.63
CA HIS A 608 -17.38 -16.98 25.61
C HIS A 608 -15.89 -16.97 25.19
N PRO A 609 -15.50 -16.55 23.98
CA PRO A 609 -14.08 -16.39 23.65
C PRO A 609 -13.38 -15.45 24.63
N LYS A 610 -12.25 -15.87 25.21
CA LYS A 610 -11.51 -15.09 26.22
C LYS A 610 -11.21 -13.66 25.74
N ASN A 611 -11.40 -12.67 26.62
CA ASN A 611 -11.37 -11.23 26.32
C ASN A 611 -12.33 -10.85 25.16
N GLY A 612 -13.47 -11.53 25.01
CA GLY A 612 -14.37 -11.34 23.88
C GLY A 612 -13.74 -11.66 22.52
N GLY A 613 -12.69 -12.49 22.50
CA GLY A 613 -11.85 -12.78 21.33
C GLY A 613 -10.68 -11.79 21.14
N CYS A 614 -10.66 -10.67 21.86
CA CYS A 614 -9.59 -9.68 21.76
C CYS A 614 -8.35 -10.12 22.54
N LYS A 615 -7.45 -10.85 21.85
CA LYS A 615 -6.21 -11.42 22.43
C LYS A 615 -5.38 -10.41 23.23
N GLU A 616 -5.29 -9.17 22.74
CA GLU A 616 -4.43 -8.11 23.28
C GLU A 616 -5.20 -6.98 24.00
N CYS A 617 -6.50 -7.14 24.30
CA CYS A 617 -7.25 -6.10 25.02
C CYS A 617 -6.96 -6.15 26.53
N THR A 618 -6.82 -4.96 27.12
CA THR A 618 -6.85 -4.77 28.57
C THR A 618 -8.26 -5.00 29.14
N THR A 619 -8.36 -5.33 30.43
CA THR A 619 -9.65 -5.42 31.14
C THR A 619 -10.49 -4.14 31.03
N GLY A 620 -9.85 -2.97 30.95
CA GLY A 620 -10.54 -1.69 30.73
C GLY A 620 -11.20 -1.60 29.34
N GLU A 621 -10.51 -2.05 28.29
CA GLU A 621 -11.08 -2.10 26.94
C GLU A 621 -12.26 -3.09 26.85
N ILE A 622 -12.21 -4.20 27.60
CA ILE A 622 -13.34 -5.14 27.72
C ILE A 622 -14.50 -4.54 28.52
N LEU A 623 -14.22 -3.83 29.61
CA LEU A 623 -15.23 -3.09 30.39
C LEU A 623 -15.99 -2.08 29.52
N GLU A 624 -15.28 -1.28 28.72
CA GLU A 624 -15.93 -0.32 27.82
C GLU A 624 -16.73 -1.01 26.70
N ALA A 625 -16.24 -2.14 26.14
CA ALA A 625 -17.01 -2.94 25.19
C ALA A 625 -18.33 -3.46 25.80
N VAL A 626 -18.28 -3.97 27.04
CA VAL A 626 -19.48 -4.42 27.76
C VAL A 626 -20.41 -3.24 28.08
N LYS A 627 -19.89 -2.08 28.54
CA LYS A 627 -20.68 -0.85 28.73
C LYS A 627 -21.39 -0.44 27.44
N TYR A 628 -20.70 -0.49 26.30
CA TYR A 628 -21.30 -0.22 25.00
C TYR A 628 -22.46 -1.17 24.70
N MET A 629 -22.25 -2.48 24.81
CA MET A 629 -23.26 -3.51 24.53
C MET A 629 -24.49 -3.36 25.42
N VAL A 630 -24.28 -3.12 26.72
CA VAL A 630 -25.34 -2.86 27.70
C VAL A 630 -26.06 -1.54 27.39
N SER A 631 -25.36 -0.49 26.95
CA SER A 631 -25.97 0.80 26.61
C SER A 631 -26.92 0.71 25.41
N ARG A 632 -26.60 -0.12 24.40
CA ARG A 632 -27.43 -0.35 23.22
C ARG A 632 -28.63 -1.26 23.49
N SER A 633 -28.56 -2.11 24.52
CA SER A 633 -29.49 -3.24 24.72
C SER A 633 -30.48 -3.05 25.88
N LYS A 634 -30.81 -1.80 26.22
CA LYS A 634 -31.67 -1.45 27.38
C LYS A 634 -32.63 -0.29 27.09
N THR A 635 -33.44 0.10 28.08
CA THR A 635 -34.34 1.27 28.02
C THR A 635 -33.96 2.42 28.95
N GLU A 636 -33.41 2.15 30.13
CA GLU A 636 -33.36 3.13 31.24
C GLU A 636 -32.02 3.16 32.01
N GLY A 637 -31.83 4.21 32.82
CA GLY A 637 -30.63 4.47 33.62
C GLY A 637 -29.42 4.96 32.81
N ASN A 638 -28.34 5.40 33.47
CA ASN A 638 -27.05 5.69 32.81
C ASN A 638 -25.94 4.76 33.30
N TYR A 639 -25.22 4.12 32.38
CA TYR A 639 -24.05 3.27 32.66
C TYR A 639 -22.73 3.87 32.14
N SER A 640 -22.74 5.11 31.61
CA SER A 640 -21.51 5.88 31.32
C SER A 640 -20.87 6.51 32.58
N LEU A 641 -21.28 6.04 33.77
CA LEU A 641 -20.85 6.51 35.10
C LEU A 641 -20.32 5.34 35.96
N TRP A 642 -20.22 4.15 35.36
CA TRP A 642 -19.41 3.02 35.82
C TRP A 642 -18.03 3.09 35.14
#